data_AF-A0A2D3L731-F1
#
_entry.id   AF-A0A2D3L731-F1
#
_cell.length_a   1.000
_cell.length_b   1.000
_cell.length_c   1.000
_cell.angle_alpha   90.00
_cell.angle_beta   90.00
_cell.angle_gamma   90.00
#
_symmetry.space_group_name_H-M   'P 1'
#
loop_
_entity.id
_entity.type
_entity.pdbx_description
1 polymer ?
#
loop_
_entity_poly.entity_id
_entity_poly.type
_entity_poly.pdbx_seq_one_letter_code
_entity_poly.pdbx_strand_id
1 'polypeptide(L)'
;MDIIIKPDNISLVGSMKRVVVSTQEEITFILSYAENDAPIVQHTYTPDGHGRIEISLEDIIAPLLYFELKDVESAYLQNHIARDFKITIRYEGEKTKTFSFTAIRAGVDRLADSAENFLKGNFLTWQPTVKPVTYNTPEFLTYFALTEGFVKCVGYHTERLVGVVKGDEKTIANLQKNKVHTIPVQYAIMAKIFGFLPEYYDVWVEDTGGTRLTYNQRYYASDIKSEEEQWVLFENSLGGIDTFRAYGDTTFTAKHTHNIAEIENNAEEYRVDTEREYKKNTGHLNKEERRWLLDFFPSLGKYIYIDNYIRRIVVTDSDASYEAKELPSNFEFTFKYADARPYLNLRRNAVPAKMMDIKVPELGSFTIAPRLVEFQRLNLSGGALFPVQNPYADEWNVTTIAAIIDFIVEVLEKSYSANGGIGHTHDNFSLLQSLSLLNGYLLENGNKIKAGYADKARDLEIPVDDRFLSKLKSDTAHGLITFLKGIVFRESLTAIGFEQGLKGFKVWLDSYGKAHGQIDYLEVLGKAIFRSLQVDEYKHIGGNIVLSGANGVIDKVVRVEGGWKCYLHTDDGEKAVTNDWEPGDQALCQTFNIKAGVYENVSNSYYWRVVAEVGQKTATEEAYIVITDDDTYRDQSVDNDEPKGGDNIVLCGHNTLWDIAHGVEPTKYRHRMNVTMITTSKEEGGTIEVYRNIHDFSLNKGNAIFHLSSDKIYMNSRHFEWVSSDGERIPNVLYRGDWTPGTVAAKYEAWYHAGGTWLSLVDDNADEPTEQSPKWKKYAAKGEDGTSPYTVTILSESGGNIIHNGQGAIVLVATVFHGENDITTGLQPFQFSWEIQTGNADFDTAWSTRHKSVGNRITVRAEEINQKAQIDCIVEIDK
;
A
#
# COMPACT_ATOMS: atom_id res chain seq x y z
N MET A 1 28.93 3.99 -58.15
CA MET A 1 28.06 4.21 -56.98
C MET A 1 28.71 3.72 -55.70
N ASP A 2 28.64 4.48 -54.60
CA ASP A 2 29.16 4.08 -53.27
C ASP A 2 28.20 4.36 -52.11
N ILE A 3 28.24 3.52 -51.08
CA ILE A 3 27.38 3.62 -49.89
C ILE A 3 28.16 4.42 -48.84
N ILE A 4 27.70 5.63 -48.52
CA ILE A 4 28.33 6.50 -47.51
C ILE A 4 27.88 6.10 -46.10
N ILE A 5 26.58 5.83 -45.93
CA ILE A 5 25.99 5.45 -44.64
C ILE A 5 25.09 4.22 -44.85
N LYS A 6 25.15 3.28 -43.91
CA LYS A 6 24.27 2.12 -43.79
C LYS A 6 23.89 1.89 -42.31
N PRO A 7 22.83 1.13 -42.02
CA PRO A 7 22.60 0.52 -40.70
C PRO A 7 23.83 -0.19 -40.15
N ASP A 8 24.00 -0.16 -38.83
CA ASP A 8 24.98 -1.00 -38.13
C ASP A 8 24.49 -2.46 -38.12
N ASN A 9 25.41 -3.40 -37.90
CA ASN A 9 25.12 -4.84 -38.01
C ASN A 9 23.97 -5.28 -37.09
N ILE A 10 23.85 -4.65 -35.93
CA ILE A 10 22.67 -4.68 -35.07
C ILE A 10 22.21 -3.22 -34.90
N SER A 11 20.96 -2.92 -35.23
CA SER A 11 20.38 -1.57 -35.20
C SER A 11 19.09 -1.54 -34.39
N LEU A 12 18.97 -0.57 -33.48
CA LEU A 12 17.71 -0.24 -32.80
C LEU A 12 16.90 0.64 -33.77
N VAL A 13 15.68 0.23 -34.15
CA VAL A 13 14.90 0.86 -35.23
C VAL A 13 14.63 2.35 -34.97
N GLY A 14 14.21 2.73 -33.77
CA GLY A 14 13.93 4.12 -33.39
C GLY A 14 15.18 5.00 -33.20
N SER A 15 16.36 4.50 -33.54
CA SER A 15 17.60 5.28 -33.61
C SER A 15 18.53 4.78 -34.73
N MET A 16 17.97 4.20 -35.80
CA MET A 16 18.77 3.53 -36.84
C MET A 16 19.35 4.51 -37.87
N LYS A 17 20.52 4.18 -38.40
CA LYS A 17 21.15 4.95 -39.48
C LYS A 17 20.41 4.75 -40.80
N ARG A 18 19.85 5.84 -41.35
CA ARG A 18 19.38 5.92 -42.73
C ARG A 18 20.46 5.47 -43.73
N VAL A 19 20.04 4.87 -44.85
CA VAL A 19 20.96 4.51 -45.94
C VAL A 19 21.24 5.76 -46.76
N VAL A 20 22.52 6.04 -47.04
CA VAL A 20 22.94 7.16 -47.90
C VAL A 20 23.88 6.66 -48.98
N VAL A 21 23.52 6.89 -50.23
CA VAL A 21 24.22 6.41 -51.43
C VAL A 21 24.68 7.59 -52.28
N SER A 22 25.90 7.52 -52.78
CA SER A 22 26.50 8.44 -53.75
C SER A 22 26.44 7.85 -55.16
N THR A 23 25.73 8.49 -56.07
CA THR A 23 25.52 8.02 -57.44
C THR A 23 25.15 9.17 -58.39
N GLN A 24 25.46 9.03 -59.67
CA GLN A 24 24.99 9.92 -60.75
C GLN A 24 23.91 9.25 -61.62
N GLU A 25 23.65 7.96 -61.39
CA GLU A 25 22.64 7.15 -62.07
C GLU A 25 21.61 6.65 -61.05
N GLU A 26 20.41 6.32 -61.54
CA GLU A 26 19.35 5.72 -60.72
C GLU A 26 19.76 4.35 -60.15
N ILE A 27 19.20 3.99 -59.00
CA ILE A 27 19.41 2.68 -58.37
C ILE A 27 18.08 2.02 -58.03
N THR A 28 17.98 0.70 -58.17
CA THR A 28 16.87 -0.06 -57.59
C THR A 28 17.27 -0.56 -56.21
N PHE A 29 16.64 -0.02 -55.18
CA PHE A 29 16.75 -0.47 -53.80
C PHE A 29 15.74 -1.61 -53.55
N ILE A 30 16.19 -2.67 -52.88
CA ILE A 30 15.37 -3.82 -52.47
C ILE A 30 15.67 -4.11 -51.00
N LEU A 31 14.63 -4.15 -50.17
CA LEU A 31 14.66 -4.71 -48.81
C LEU A 31 13.97 -6.07 -48.83
N SER A 32 14.62 -7.10 -48.29
CA SER A 32 14.06 -8.43 -48.07
C SER A 32 14.31 -8.93 -46.66
N TYR A 33 13.54 -9.93 -46.20
CA TYR A 33 13.90 -10.70 -45.02
C TYR A 33 15.14 -11.56 -45.33
N ALA A 34 16.16 -11.53 -44.46
CA ALA A 34 17.43 -12.21 -44.71
C ALA A 34 17.31 -13.75 -44.63
N GLU A 35 16.27 -14.28 -43.97
CA GLU A 35 16.05 -15.71 -43.77
C GLU A 35 15.55 -16.48 -45.01
N ASN A 36 14.86 -15.78 -45.93
CA ASN A 36 14.15 -16.40 -47.06
C ASN A 36 14.16 -15.57 -48.36
N ASP A 37 14.84 -14.41 -48.36
CA ASP A 37 14.89 -13.45 -49.47
C ASP A 37 13.53 -12.88 -49.94
N ALA A 38 12.45 -13.08 -49.17
CA ALA A 38 11.14 -12.54 -49.51
C ALA A 38 11.15 -10.99 -49.51
N PRO A 39 10.74 -10.33 -50.60
CA PRO A 39 10.81 -8.89 -50.73
C PRO A 39 9.77 -8.19 -49.85
N ILE A 40 10.20 -7.12 -49.19
CA ILE A 40 9.38 -6.23 -48.35
C ILE A 40 9.06 -4.96 -49.12
N VAL A 41 10.09 -4.31 -49.69
CA VAL A 41 9.94 -3.17 -50.59
C VAL A 41 10.95 -3.28 -51.74
N GLN A 42 10.53 -2.85 -52.93
CA GLN A 42 11.42 -2.61 -54.06
C GLN A 42 11.03 -1.26 -54.68
N HIS A 43 11.99 -0.37 -54.84
CA HIS A 43 11.76 0.96 -55.40
C HIS A 43 12.99 1.45 -56.17
N THR A 44 12.78 2.21 -57.24
CA THR A 44 13.87 2.88 -57.97
C THR A 44 13.99 4.31 -57.45
N TYR A 45 15.20 4.72 -57.10
CA TYR A 45 15.50 6.06 -56.60
C TYR A 45 16.41 6.80 -57.59
N THR A 46 16.00 8.00 -57.98
CA THR A 46 16.78 8.98 -58.74
C THR A 46 17.62 9.82 -57.76
N PRO A 47 18.91 10.12 -58.05
CA PRO A 47 19.73 10.98 -57.19
C PRO A 47 19.29 12.45 -57.19
N ASP A 48 19.58 13.13 -56.08
CA ASP A 48 19.39 14.57 -55.90
C ASP A 48 20.38 15.42 -56.72
N GLY A 49 20.24 16.75 -56.65
CA GLY A 49 21.14 17.71 -57.29
C GLY A 49 22.60 17.72 -56.77
N HIS A 50 22.93 16.86 -55.81
CA HIS A 50 24.28 16.64 -55.28
C HIS A 50 24.79 15.21 -55.55
N GLY A 51 24.05 14.38 -56.30
CA GLY A 51 24.42 13.00 -56.59
C GLY A 51 24.19 12.05 -55.42
N ARG A 52 23.17 12.31 -54.59
CA ARG A 52 22.88 11.54 -53.37
C ARG A 52 21.47 10.97 -53.37
N ILE A 53 21.32 9.84 -52.70
CA ILE A 53 20.04 9.21 -52.39
C ILE A 53 20.05 8.89 -50.90
N GLU A 54 19.06 9.40 -50.15
CA GLU A 54 18.85 9.08 -48.74
C GLU A 54 17.55 8.27 -48.59
N ILE A 55 17.61 7.15 -47.86
CA ILE A 55 16.48 6.25 -47.65
C ILE A 55 16.33 6.00 -46.14
N SER A 56 15.20 6.46 -45.59
CA SER A 56 14.75 6.04 -44.25
C SER A 56 14.22 4.61 -44.31
N LEU A 57 14.45 3.84 -43.26
CA LEU A 57 13.99 2.46 -43.12
C LEU A 57 13.05 2.27 -41.93
N GLU A 58 12.91 3.29 -41.07
CA GLU A 58 12.17 3.20 -39.81
C GLU A 58 10.69 2.90 -40.05
N ASP A 59 10.01 3.73 -40.86
CA ASP A 59 8.60 3.56 -41.23
C ASP A 59 8.30 2.23 -41.96
N ILE A 60 9.32 1.64 -42.58
CA ILE A 60 9.22 0.40 -43.36
C ILE A 60 9.41 -0.83 -42.46
N ILE A 61 10.28 -0.73 -41.44
CA ILE A 61 10.67 -1.86 -40.57
C ILE A 61 9.86 -1.88 -39.28
N ALA A 62 9.56 -0.72 -38.67
CA ALA A 62 8.83 -0.65 -37.40
C ALA A 62 7.46 -1.38 -37.40
N PRO A 63 6.66 -1.36 -38.49
CA PRO A 63 5.40 -2.12 -38.55
C PRO A 63 5.58 -3.64 -38.65
N LEU A 64 6.78 -4.13 -39.01
CA LEU A 64 7.08 -5.56 -39.20
C LEU A 64 7.51 -6.25 -37.89
N LEU A 65 7.80 -5.45 -36.86
CA LEU A 65 8.28 -5.89 -35.57
C LEU A 65 7.26 -5.57 -34.46
N TYR A 66 6.98 -6.53 -33.58
CA TYR A 66 6.02 -6.37 -32.48
C TYR A 66 6.39 -7.23 -31.26
N PHE A 67 5.91 -6.82 -30.08
CA PHE A 67 6.03 -7.60 -28.84
C PHE A 67 4.89 -8.62 -28.74
N GLU A 68 5.20 -9.85 -28.33
CA GLU A 68 4.18 -10.89 -28.10
C GLU A 68 4.04 -11.14 -26.59
N LEU A 69 3.00 -10.61 -25.95
CA LEU A 69 2.77 -10.79 -24.52
C LEU A 69 2.12 -12.16 -24.23
N LYS A 70 2.78 -12.99 -23.41
CA LYS A 70 2.27 -14.26 -22.92
C LYS A 70 2.22 -14.28 -21.40
N ASP A 71 1.05 -14.60 -20.86
CA ASP A 71 0.79 -14.81 -19.43
C ASP A 71 1.13 -16.27 -19.08
N VAL A 72 2.41 -16.53 -18.81
CA VAL A 72 3.00 -17.86 -18.57
C VAL A 72 4.09 -17.79 -17.50
N GLU A 73 4.30 -18.86 -16.74
CA GLU A 73 5.31 -18.90 -15.67
C GLU A 73 6.77 -19.01 -16.17
N SER A 74 6.98 -19.41 -17.41
CA SER A 74 8.30 -19.78 -17.96
C SER A 74 8.80 -18.80 -19.02
N ALA A 75 10.13 -18.57 -19.06
CA ALA A 75 10.75 -17.75 -20.11
C ALA A 75 10.44 -18.26 -21.54
N TYR A 76 10.23 -17.32 -22.47
CA TYR A 76 9.83 -17.62 -23.84
C TYR A 76 10.52 -16.73 -24.88
N LEU A 77 10.61 -17.24 -26.12
CA LEU A 77 11.19 -16.54 -27.27
C LEU A 77 10.26 -15.45 -27.81
N GLN A 78 10.83 -14.29 -28.11
CA GLN A 78 10.18 -13.16 -28.76
C GLN A 78 10.62 -13.08 -30.23
N ASN A 79 10.00 -13.88 -31.09
CA ASN A 79 10.40 -14.05 -32.50
C ASN A 79 10.11 -12.83 -33.39
N HIS A 80 9.49 -11.77 -32.85
CA HIS A 80 8.98 -10.63 -33.62
C HIS A 80 9.51 -9.28 -33.15
N ILE A 81 10.26 -9.21 -32.04
CA ILE A 81 10.93 -7.98 -31.58
C ILE A 81 12.19 -7.70 -32.40
N ALA A 82 12.91 -8.76 -32.81
CA ALA A 82 14.15 -8.67 -33.60
C ALA A 82 14.06 -9.57 -34.84
N ARG A 83 14.48 -9.06 -35.99
CA ARG A 83 14.58 -9.84 -37.25
C ARG A 83 15.79 -9.42 -38.07
N ASP A 84 16.26 -10.33 -38.91
CA ASP A 84 17.36 -10.07 -39.84
C ASP A 84 16.83 -9.60 -41.20
N PHE A 85 17.33 -8.46 -41.65
CA PHE A 85 16.97 -7.82 -42.91
C PHE A 85 18.17 -7.78 -43.86
N LYS A 86 17.89 -7.82 -45.16
CA LYS A 86 18.87 -7.81 -46.24
C LYS A 86 18.52 -6.69 -47.21
N ILE A 87 19.51 -5.86 -47.52
CA ILE A 87 19.39 -4.79 -48.50
C ILE A 87 20.21 -5.17 -49.73
N THR A 88 19.60 -5.09 -50.91
CA THR A 88 20.27 -5.24 -52.19
C THR A 88 20.01 -4.02 -53.05
N ILE A 89 21.08 -3.35 -53.47
CA ILE A 89 21.04 -2.16 -54.33
C ILE A 89 21.56 -2.57 -55.71
N ARG A 90 20.73 -2.44 -56.74
CA ARG A 90 21.09 -2.66 -58.14
C ARG A 90 21.41 -1.32 -58.81
N TYR A 91 22.46 -1.30 -59.63
CA TYR A 91 23.00 -0.10 -60.29
C TYR A 91 23.75 -0.47 -61.57
N GLU A 92 23.97 0.48 -62.49
CA GLU A 92 24.74 0.27 -63.72
C GLU A 92 24.27 -1.00 -64.50
N GLY A 93 22.95 -1.16 -64.61
CA GLY A 93 22.27 -2.32 -65.21
C GLY A 93 22.18 -3.55 -64.30
N GLU A 94 23.28 -4.31 -64.18
CA GLU A 94 23.31 -5.63 -63.52
C GLU A 94 24.15 -5.67 -62.24
N LYS A 95 24.87 -4.59 -61.88
CA LYS A 95 25.77 -4.61 -60.71
C LYS A 95 24.96 -4.54 -59.42
N THR A 96 25.39 -5.27 -58.40
CA THR A 96 24.71 -5.36 -57.10
C THR A 96 25.66 -5.09 -55.94
N LYS A 97 25.24 -4.26 -54.98
CA LYS A 97 25.83 -4.19 -53.64
C LYS A 97 24.79 -4.69 -52.63
N THR A 98 25.17 -5.64 -51.78
CA THR A 98 24.28 -6.28 -50.81
C THR A 98 24.90 -6.27 -49.42
N PHE A 99 24.10 -6.03 -48.39
CA PHE A 99 24.48 -6.18 -46.98
C PHE A 99 23.26 -6.57 -46.13
N SER A 100 23.51 -7.15 -44.96
CA SER A 100 22.45 -7.54 -44.01
C SER A 100 22.68 -6.92 -42.63
N PHE A 101 21.62 -6.81 -41.83
CA PHE A 101 21.65 -6.31 -40.46
C PHE A 101 20.46 -6.87 -39.67
N THR A 102 20.63 -7.04 -38.35
CA THR A 102 19.52 -7.30 -37.43
C THR A 102 18.88 -5.96 -37.05
N ALA A 103 17.56 -5.84 -37.21
CA ALA A 103 16.80 -4.71 -36.70
C ALA A 103 15.96 -5.13 -35.49
N ILE A 104 15.98 -4.31 -34.44
CA ILE A 104 15.30 -4.54 -33.15
C ILE A 104 14.29 -3.42 -32.93
N ARG A 105 13.06 -3.76 -32.52
CA ARG A 105 11.98 -2.83 -32.10
C ARG A 105 12.36 -2.14 -30.80
N ALA A 106 13.28 -1.19 -30.88
CA ALA A 106 13.83 -0.43 -29.78
C ALA A 106 14.30 0.93 -30.29
N GLY A 107 14.44 1.91 -29.41
CA GLY A 107 15.06 3.21 -29.67
C GLY A 107 15.62 3.81 -28.39
N VAL A 108 16.71 4.55 -28.50
CA VAL A 108 17.33 5.31 -27.40
C VAL A 108 17.75 6.66 -27.95
N ASP A 109 17.19 7.76 -27.42
CA ASP A 109 17.64 9.09 -27.83
C ASP A 109 19.12 9.28 -27.46
N ARG A 110 19.89 9.80 -28.44
CA ARG A 110 21.33 10.08 -28.31
C ARG A 110 22.15 8.94 -27.69
N LEU A 111 21.90 7.70 -28.12
CA LEU A 111 22.68 6.53 -27.69
C LEU A 111 24.20 6.82 -27.77
N ALA A 112 24.88 6.75 -26.62
CA ALA A 112 26.26 7.23 -26.46
C ALA A 112 27.34 6.21 -26.89
N ASP A 113 26.96 4.98 -27.17
CA ASP A 113 27.82 3.86 -27.57
C ASP A 113 27.11 3.06 -28.69
N SER A 114 27.73 1.99 -29.18
CA SER A 114 27.09 1.04 -30.10
C SER A 114 25.87 0.34 -29.49
N ALA A 115 24.90 -0.01 -30.33
CA ALA A 115 23.76 -0.84 -29.94
C ALA A 115 24.22 -2.18 -29.35
N GLU A 116 25.29 -2.77 -29.86
CA GLU A 116 25.86 -4.04 -29.36
C GLU A 116 26.34 -3.92 -27.91
N ASN A 117 27.09 -2.86 -27.57
CA ASN A 117 27.52 -2.64 -26.18
C ASN A 117 26.34 -2.34 -25.24
N PHE A 118 25.37 -1.55 -25.69
CA PHE A 118 24.16 -1.24 -24.92
C PHE A 118 23.35 -2.50 -24.61
N LEU A 119 23.04 -3.31 -25.63
CA LEU A 119 22.25 -4.55 -25.47
C LEU A 119 22.96 -5.60 -24.62
N LYS A 120 24.31 -5.63 -24.64
CA LYS A 120 25.09 -6.55 -23.80
C LYS A 120 24.93 -6.27 -22.30
N GLY A 121 24.89 -4.98 -21.92
CA GLY A 121 24.89 -4.55 -20.52
C GLY A 121 23.51 -4.41 -19.87
N ASN A 122 22.43 -4.38 -20.67
CA ASN A 122 21.12 -3.93 -20.20
C ASN A 122 20.00 -4.92 -20.57
N PHE A 123 19.05 -5.10 -19.65
CA PHE A 123 17.71 -5.57 -19.98
C PHE A 123 16.97 -4.51 -20.81
N LEU A 124 16.01 -4.93 -21.64
CA LEU A 124 15.13 -4.06 -22.42
C LEU A 124 14.01 -3.50 -21.51
N THR A 125 14.39 -2.68 -20.54
CA THR A 125 13.51 -2.07 -19.55
C THR A 125 14.02 -0.71 -19.10
N TRP A 126 13.10 0.19 -18.78
CA TRP A 126 13.41 1.46 -18.11
C TRP A 126 13.00 1.45 -16.62
N GLN A 127 12.60 0.29 -16.09
CA GLN A 127 12.26 0.11 -14.68
C GLN A 127 13.41 0.55 -13.75
N PRO A 128 13.10 1.13 -12.57
CA PRO A 128 14.09 1.34 -11.52
C PRO A 128 14.79 0.02 -11.15
N THR A 129 16.11 0.07 -10.94
CA THR A 129 16.94 -1.12 -10.66
C THR A 129 16.65 -1.81 -9.32
N VAL A 130 15.86 -1.15 -8.45
CA VAL A 130 15.29 -1.70 -7.23
C VAL A 130 13.80 -1.34 -7.21
N LYS A 131 12.90 -2.34 -7.22
CA LYS A 131 11.47 -2.13 -7.48
C LYS A 131 10.53 -2.84 -6.47
N PRO A 132 9.54 -2.12 -5.88
CA PRO A 132 8.53 -2.70 -4.99
C PRO A 132 7.44 -3.47 -5.76
N VAL A 133 7.31 -4.77 -5.50
CA VAL A 133 6.28 -5.64 -6.10
C VAL A 133 5.36 -6.22 -5.04
N THR A 134 4.10 -6.50 -5.40
CA THR A 134 3.24 -7.37 -4.58
C THR A 134 3.47 -8.83 -4.95
N TYR A 135 2.96 -9.76 -4.14
CA TYR A 135 3.03 -11.21 -4.42
C TYR A 135 2.55 -11.58 -5.84
N ASN A 136 1.52 -10.89 -6.34
CA ASN A 136 0.84 -11.19 -7.60
C ASN A 136 1.07 -10.18 -8.73
N THR A 137 1.89 -9.13 -8.54
CA THR A 137 2.18 -8.16 -9.60
C THR A 137 2.91 -8.87 -10.77
N PRO A 138 2.35 -8.87 -12.00
CA PRO A 138 3.02 -9.50 -13.14
C PRO A 138 4.27 -8.71 -13.51
N GLU A 139 5.42 -9.36 -13.53
CA GLU A 139 6.70 -8.71 -13.80
C GLU A 139 7.49 -9.51 -14.82
N PHE A 140 8.15 -8.79 -15.72
CA PHE A 140 8.86 -9.36 -16.85
C PHE A 140 10.18 -8.62 -17.08
N LEU A 141 11.21 -9.35 -17.50
CA LEU A 141 12.42 -8.79 -18.09
C LEU A 141 12.61 -9.35 -19.49
N THR A 142 12.95 -8.49 -20.44
CA THR A 142 13.23 -8.89 -21.82
C THR A 142 14.70 -8.62 -22.14
N TYR A 143 15.38 -9.51 -22.87
CA TYR A 143 16.82 -9.41 -23.14
C TYR A 143 17.16 -9.91 -24.54
N PHE A 144 18.02 -9.18 -25.27
CA PHE A 144 18.60 -9.60 -26.55
C PHE A 144 19.97 -10.23 -26.30
N ALA A 145 20.10 -11.55 -26.53
CA ALA A 145 21.31 -12.28 -26.18
C ALA A 145 22.35 -12.28 -27.32
N LEU A 146 23.40 -11.45 -27.20
CA LEU A 146 24.53 -11.38 -28.16
C LEU A 146 25.44 -12.62 -28.14
N THR A 147 25.40 -13.39 -27.06
CA THR A 147 26.06 -14.69 -26.87
C THR A 147 25.05 -15.67 -26.30
N GLU A 148 25.39 -16.95 -26.31
CA GLU A 148 24.69 -17.91 -25.45
C GLU A 148 25.01 -17.60 -23.98
N GLY A 149 24.11 -17.97 -23.07
CA GLY A 149 24.23 -17.62 -21.66
C GLY A 149 23.02 -18.02 -20.83
N PHE A 150 22.94 -17.49 -19.61
CA PHE A 150 21.95 -17.86 -18.60
C PHE A 150 21.38 -16.62 -17.92
N VAL A 151 20.07 -16.61 -17.67
CA VAL A 151 19.47 -15.67 -16.70
C VAL A 151 19.51 -16.32 -15.33
N LYS A 152 20.21 -15.69 -14.41
CA LYS A 152 20.36 -16.07 -13.02
C LYS A 152 19.37 -15.30 -12.15
N CYS A 153 18.92 -15.94 -11.08
CA CYS A 153 18.21 -15.28 -10.00
C CYS A 153 18.66 -15.83 -8.64
N VAL A 154 18.71 -14.97 -7.61
CA VAL A 154 18.90 -15.40 -6.22
C VAL A 154 18.02 -14.61 -5.27
N GLY A 155 17.32 -15.33 -4.40
CA GLY A 155 16.49 -14.79 -3.34
C GLY A 155 17.26 -14.67 -2.02
N TYR A 156 16.83 -13.74 -1.18
CA TYR A 156 17.39 -13.48 0.13
C TYR A 156 16.28 -13.50 1.19
N HIS A 157 16.56 -14.06 2.37
CA HIS A 157 15.60 -14.18 3.48
C HIS A 157 16.32 -14.08 4.83
N THR A 158 15.69 -13.48 5.84
CA THR A 158 16.27 -13.39 7.19
C THR A 158 16.04 -14.67 8.00
N GLU A 159 17.12 -15.22 8.56
CA GLU A 159 17.07 -16.28 9.57
C GLU A 159 17.38 -15.71 10.96
N ARG A 160 16.56 -16.10 11.95
CA ARG A 160 16.52 -15.54 13.32
C ARG A 160 17.85 -15.59 14.10
N LEU A 161 18.84 -16.36 13.64
CA LEU A 161 20.16 -16.51 14.26
C LEU A 161 21.34 -16.05 13.37
N VAL A 162 21.09 -15.72 12.10
CA VAL A 162 22.15 -15.49 11.08
C VAL A 162 22.00 -14.12 10.41
N GLY A 163 20.81 -13.52 10.44
CA GLY A 163 20.50 -12.31 9.67
C GLY A 163 20.07 -12.66 8.24
N VAL A 164 20.29 -11.75 7.29
CA VAL A 164 19.94 -11.97 5.88
C VAL A 164 20.82 -13.07 5.27
N VAL A 165 20.20 -14.21 4.95
CA VAL A 165 20.80 -15.34 4.25
C VAL A 165 20.60 -15.18 2.76
N LYS A 166 21.62 -15.52 1.97
CA LYS A 166 21.55 -15.64 0.51
C LYS A 166 21.16 -17.09 0.18
N GLY A 167 20.07 -17.29 -0.54
CA GLY A 167 19.66 -18.61 -1.03
C GLY A 167 20.53 -19.12 -2.18
N ASP A 168 20.20 -20.31 -2.68
CA ASP A 168 20.80 -20.87 -3.89
C ASP A 168 20.59 -19.97 -5.12
N GLU A 169 21.63 -19.78 -5.92
CA GLU A 169 21.49 -19.19 -7.25
C GLU A 169 20.80 -20.19 -8.20
N LYS A 170 19.67 -19.78 -8.79
CA LYS A 170 18.91 -20.59 -9.76
C LYS A 170 19.07 -20.01 -11.16
N THR A 171 19.26 -20.86 -12.16
CA THR A 171 19.12 -20.48 -13.57
C THR A 171 17.63 -20.50 -13.93
N ILE A 172 17.05 -19.35 -14.26
CA ILE A 172 15.61 -19.20 -14.57
C ILE A 172 15.32 -19.12 -16.08
N ALA A 173 16.33 -18.88 -16.92
CA ALA A 173 16.22 -19.03 -18.37
C ALA A 173 17.57 -19.39 -19.00
N ASN A 174 17.53 -20.14 -20.11
CA ASN A 174 18.68 -20.38 -20.99
C ASN A 174 18.55 -19.45 -22.21
N LEU A 175 19.60 -18.73 -22.55
CA LEU A 175 19.59 -17.72 -23.60
C LEU A 175 20.25 -18.23 -24.89
N GLN A 176 19.48 -18.28 -25.96
CA GLN A 176 19.97 -18.56 -27.32
C GLN A 176 20.59 -17.30 -27.95
N LYS A 177 21.76 -17.46 -28.60
CA LYS A 177 22.44 -16.37 -29.30
C LYS A 177 21.59 -15.75 -30.42
N ASN A 178 21.67 -14.44 -30.56
CA ASN A 178 20.95 -13.58 -31.51
C ASN A 178 19.42 -13.72 -31.41
N LYS A 179 18.89 -14.02 -30.21
CA LYS A 179 17.44 -14.11 -29.95
C LYS A 179 17.02 -13.28 -28.74
N VAL A 180 15.83 -12.70 -28.84
CA VAL A 180 15.17 -12.02 -27.73
C VAL A 180 14.38 -13.02 -26.91
N HIS A 181 14.54 -12.97 -25.59
CA HIS A 181 13.75 -13.76 -24.64
C HIS A 181 13.03 -12.82 -23.67
N THR A 182 11.79 -13.14 -23.32
CA THR A 182 11.09 -12.53 -22.18
C THR A 182 11.04 -13.55 -21.06
N ILE A 183 11.42 -13.11 -19.86
CA ILE A 183 11.55 -13.90 -18.64
C ILE A 183 10.52 -13.36 -17.62
N PRO A 184 9.51 -14.15 -17.23
CA PRO A 184 8.65 -13.86 -16.09
C PRO A 184 9.47 -13.81 -14.80
N VAL A 185 9.37 -12.69 -14.08
CA VAL A 185 10.07 -12.44 -12.80
C VAL A 185 9.12 -11.98 -11.69
N GLN A 186 7.83 -12.30 -11.82
CA GLN A 186 6.82 -12.09 -10.78
C GLN A 186 7.19 -12.78 -9.46
N TYR A 187 6.90 -12.11 -8.34
CA TYR A 187 7.24 -12.54 -6.99
C TYR A 187 6.80 -13.98 -6.69
N ALA A 188 5.52 -14.34 -6.94
CA ALA A 188 5.01 -15.69 -6.73
C ALA A 188 5.79 -16.79 -7.49
N ILE A 189 6.28 -16.50 -8.71
CA ILE A 189 7.06 -17.44 -9.51
C ILE A 189 8.44 -17.64 -8.86
N MET A 190 9.07 -16.54 -8.40
CA MET A 190 10.37 -16.61 -7.74
C MET A 190 10.28 -17.34 -6.40
N ALA A 191 9.28 -17.04 -5.57
CA ALA A 191 9.02 -17.77 -4.33
C ALA A 191 8.83 -19.29 -4.55
N LYS A 192 8.07 -19.66 -5.60
CA LYS A 192 7.89 -21.04 -6.05
C LYS A 192 9.20 -21.73 -6.51
N ILE A 193 10.10 -20.97 -7.14
CA ILE A 193 11.43 -21.45 -7.59
C ILE A 193 12.42 -21.62 -6.42
N PHE A 194 12.36 -20.75 -5.41
CA PHE A 194 13.24 -20.80 -4.25
C PHE A 194 12.74 -21.75 -3.14
N GLY A 195 11.43 -21.97 -3.04
CA GLY A 195 10.81 -22.76 -1.95
C GLY A 195 10.63 -21.98 -0.64
N PHE A 196 10.86 -20.66 -0.66
CA PHE A 196 10.65 -19.74 0.46
C PHE A 196 10.14 -18.39 -0.07
N LEU A 197 9.71 -17.50 0.83
CA LEU A 197 9.31 -16.13 0.50
C LEU A 197 10.55 -15.20 0.59
N PRO A 198 11.17 -14.77 -0.52
CA PRO A 198 12.31 -13.86 -0.46
C PRO A 198 11.88 -12.46 -0.04
N GLU A 199 12.64 -11.79 0.82
CA GLU A 199 12.46 -10.36 1.10
C GLU A 199 12.73 -9.54 -0.17
N TYR A 200 13.81 -9.90 -0.86
CA TYR A 200 14.16 -9.42 -2.19
C TYR A 200 14.88 -10.49 -3.00
N TYR A 201 14.87 -10.35 -4.31
CA TYR A 201 15.64 -11.19 -5.24
C TYR A 201 16.31 -10.34 -6.31
N ASP A 202 17.52 -10.75 -6.68
CA ASP A 202 18.32 -10.16 -7.74
C ASP A 202 18.25 -11.03 -8.99
N VAL A 203 18.08 -10.42 -10.16
CA VAL A 203 18.09 -11.07 -11.49
C VAL A 203 19.22 -10.48 -12.33
N TRP A 204 20.04 -11.32 -12.98
CA TRP A 204 21.12 -10.89 -13.87
C TRP A 204 21.37 -11.89 -15.00
N VAL A 205 22.15 -11.48 -16.02
CA VAL A 205 22.60 -12.36 -17.11
C VAL A 205 24.07 -12.73 -16.95
N GLU A 206 24.41 -13.98 -17.25
CA GLU A 206 25.78 -14.49 -17.38
C GLU A 206 26.02 -15.08 -18.78
N ASP A 207 27.27 -15.03 -19.26
CA ASP A 207 27.71 -15.84 -20.39
C ASP A 207 27.96 -17.32 -19.99
N THR A 208 28.27 -18.16 -20.97
CA THR A 208 28.59 -19.58 -20.74
C THR A 208 29.89 -19.83 -19.95
N GLY A 209 30.68 -18.79 -19.69
CA GLY A 209 31.85 -18.83 -18.80
C GLY A 209 31.57 -18.39 -17.36
N GLY A 210 30.33 -17.98 -17.03
CA GLY A 210 29.96 -17.43 -15.73
C GLY A 210 30.32 -15.94 -15.56
N THR A 211 30.64 -15.23 -16.64
CA THR A 211 30.87 -13.78 -16.58
C THR A 211 29.52 -13.05 -16.57
N ARG A 212 29.21 -12.34 -15.48
CA ARG A 212 28.02 -11.48 -15.43
C ARG A 212 28.11 -10.37 -16.49
N LEU A 213 27.08 -10.26 -17.33
CA LEU A 213 26.97 -9.30 -18.43
C LEU A 213 26.19 -8.05 -18.04
N THR A 214 25.10 -8.19 -17.28
CA THR A 214 24.20 -7.09 -16.88
C THR A 214 24.44 -6.62 -15.44
N TYR A 215 23.80 -5.51 -15.06
CA TYR A 215 23.56 -5.21 -13.65
C TYR A 215 22.57 -6.21 -13.01
N ASN A 216 22.46 -6.19 -11.67
CA ASN A 216 21.41 -6.91 -10.94
C ASN A 216 20.13 -6.05 -10.95
N GLN A 217 19.06 -6.56 -11.55
CA GLN A 217 17.71 -6.01 -11.36
C GLN A 217 17.14 -6.59 -10.06
N ARG A 218 16.81 -5.75 -9.09
CA ARG A 218 16.25 -6.17 -7.79
C ARG A 218 14.76 -5.91 -7.72
N TYR A 219 14.02 -6.91 -7.25
CA TYR A 219 12.62 -6.78 -6.85
C TYR A 219 12.50 -7.13 -5.37
N TYR A 220 11.62 -6.44 -4.64
CA TYR A 220 11.38 -6.68 -3.21
C TYR A 220 9.89 -6.69 -2.87
N ALA A 221 9.52 -7.48 -1.86
CA ALA A 221 8.14 -7.62 -1.43
C ALA A 221 7.61 -6.30 -0.82
N SER A 222 6.36 -5.96 -1.14
CA SER A 222 5.69 -4.77 -0.61
C SER A 222 4.17 -4.90 -0.69
N ASP A 223 3.49 -4.39 0.32
CA ASP A 223 2.03 -4.43 0.41
C ASP A 223 1.33 -3.63 -0.68
N ILE A 224 0.03 -3.90 -0.86
CA ILE A 224 -0.86 -3.12 -1.72
C ILE A 224 -1.01 -1.70 -1.15
N LYS A 225 -0.88 -0.67 -2.00
CA LYS A 225 -0.89 0.74 -1.55
C LYS A 225 -2.28 1.35 -1.40
N SER A 226 -3.30 0.72 -1.96
CA SER A 226 -4.71 1.14 -1.94
C SER A 226 -5.60 -0.01 -2.40
N GLU A 227 -6.83 -0.11 -1.89
CA GLU A 227 -7.83 -1.03 -2.46
C GLU A 227 -8.08 -0.76 -3.95
N GLU A 228 -7.86 0.47 -4.41
CA GLU A 228 -7.96 0.84 -5.83
C GLU A 228 -6.71 0.52 -6.67
N GLU A 229 -5.68 -0.13 -6.11
CA GLU A 229 -4.47 -0.44 -6.87
C GLU A 229 -4.79 -1.28 -8.12
N GLN A 230 -4.18 -0.87 -9.24
CA GLN A 230 -4.24 -1.53 -10.54
C GLN A 230 -2.82 -1.70 -11.10
N TRP A 231 -2.54 -2.85 -11.69
CA TRP A 231 -1.26 -3.11 -12.37
C TRP A 231 -1.42 -2.85 -13.86
N VAL A 232 -0.67 -1.88 -14.37
CA VAL A 232 -0.72 -1.43 -15.76
C VAL A 232 0.60 -1.84 -16.41
N LEU A 233 0.53 -2.48 -17.58
CA LEU A 233 1.70 -2.96 -18.32
C LEU A 233 1.80 -2.21 -19.65
N PHE A 234 3.01 -1.92 -20.12
CA PHE A 234 3.21 -1.26 -21.40
C PHE A 234 4.46 -1.72 -22.15
N GLU A 235 4.38 -1.80 -23.48
CA GLU A 235 5.53 -1.96 -24.37
C GLU A 235 6.43 -0.72 -24.24
N ASN A 236 7.63 -0.88 -23.69
CA ASN A 236 8.58 0.22 -23.48
C ASN A 236 9.36 0.55 -24.76
N SER A 237 10.03 1.71 -24.82
CA SER A 237 10.82 2.13 -25.99
C SER A 237 12.06 1.28 -26.26
N LEU A 238 12.49 0.41 -25.32
CA LEU A 238 13.52 -0.60 -25.56
C LEU A 238 12.97 -1.91 -26.16
N GLY A 239 11.66 -2.02 -26.35
CA GLY A 239 11.00 -3.19 -26.91
C GLY A 239 10.71 -4.31 -25.91
N GLY A 240 10.90 -4.09 -24.61
CA GLY A 240 10.38 -4.99 -23.57
C GLY A 240 8.96 -4.61 -23.16
N ILE A 241 8.49 -5.23 -22.06
CA ILE A 241 7.26 -4.82 -21.38
C ILE A 241 7.57 -4.44 -19.93
N ASP A 242 7.06 -3.29 -19.51
CA ASP A 242 7.22 -2.74 -18.16
C ASP A 242 5.88 -2.68 -17.44
N THR A 243 5.83 -3.17 -16.20
CA THR A 243 4.65 -3.07 -15.32
C THR A 243 4.81 -1.94 -14.31
N PHE A 244 3.76 -1.16 -14.04
CA PHE A 244 3.70 -0.23 -12.91
C PHE A 244 2.41 -0.37 -12.10
N ARG A 245 2.43 0.17 -10.88
CA ARG A 245 1.36 0.06 -9.88
C ARG A 245 0.68 1.42 -9.74
N ALA A 246 -0.52 1.58 -10.31
CA ALA A 246 -1.33 2.80 -10.21
C ALA A 246 -2.28 2.69 -9.02
N TYR A 247 -2.08 3.51 -7.99
CA TYR A 247 -2.73 3.36 -6.68
C TYR A 247 -3.47 4.62 -6.17
N GLY A 248 -3.43 5.72 -6.92
CA GLY A 248 -4.34 6.84 -6.73
C GLY A 248 -5.74 6.56 -7.28
N ASP A 249 -6.64 7.52 -7.16
CA ASP A 249 -8.08 7.36 -7.39
C ASP A 249 -8.47 6.96 -8.82
N THR A 250 -9.65 6.32 -8.95
CA THR A 250 -10.22 5.81 -10.20
C THR A 250 -11.63 6.34 -10.41
N THR A 251 -11.81 7.28 -11.35
CA THR A 251 -13.14 7.74 -11.75
C THR A 251 -13.65 6.93 -12.94
N PHE A 252 -14.84 6.35 -12.82
CA PHE A 252 -15.54 5.67 -13.91
C PHE A 252 -16.63 6.55 -14.52
N THR A 253 -16.57 6.75 -15.84
CA THR A 253 -17.56 7.52 -16.61
C THR A 253 -18.24 6.62 -17.62
N ALA A 254 -19.58 6.56 -17.57
CA ALA A 254 -20.40 5.92 -18.59
C ALA A 254 -21.20 6.99 -19.35
N LYS A 255 -21.06 7.03 -20.67
CA LYS A 255 -21.81 7.93 -21.56
C LYS A 255 -22.76 7.08 -22.41
N HIS A 256 -24.00 7.53 -22.55
CA HIS A 256 -25.04 6.86 -23.33
C HIS A 256 -25.67 7.85 -24.32
N THR A 257 -25.53 7.59 -25.62
CA THR A 257 -26.14 8.39 -26.69
C THR A 257 -27.30 7.60 -27.28
N HIS A 258 -28.51 8.07 -27.00
CA HIS A 258 -29.75 7.47 -27.46
C HIS A 258 -30.09 7.99 -28.85
N ASN A 259 -29.92 7.15 -29.88
CA ASN A 259 -30.28 7.47 -31.26
C ASN A 259 -31.75 7.10 -31.46
N ILE A 260 -32.59 8.11 -31.68
CA ILE A 260 -34.05 8.01 -31.78
C ILE A 260 -34.46 8.43 -33.19
N ALA A 261 -35.42 7.71 -33.77
CA ALA A 261 -36.11 8.08 -34.99
C ALA A 261 -37.58 8.38 -34.69
N GLU A 262 -38.17 9.39 -35.32
CA GLU A 262 -39.59 9.70 -35.18
C GLU A 262 -40.36 9.25 -36.43
N ILE A 263 -41.39 8.43 -36.24
CA ILE A 263 -42.23 7.87 -37.29
C ILE A 263 -43.69 8.03 -36.88
N GLU A 264 -44.49 8.74 -37.67
CA GLU A 264 -45.93 8.97 -37.44
C GLU A 264 -46.23 9.50 -36.01
N ASN A 265 -45.43 10.46 -35.53
CA ASN A 265 -45.46 11.05 -34.19
C ASN A 265 -45.15 10.07 -33.03
N ASN A 266 -44.56 8.91 -33.30
CA ASN A 266 -44.00 8.00 -32.31
C ASN A 266 -42.48 8.04 -32.37
N ALA A 267 -41.83 8.21 -31.22
CA ALA A 267 -40.38 8.16 -31.09
C ALA A 267 -39.92 6.72 -30.80
N GLU A 268 -39.14 6.12 -31.70
CA GLU A 268 -38.53 4.81 -31.54
C GLU A 268 -37.00 4.93 -31.35
N GLU A 269 -36.48 4.37 -30.26
CA GLU A 269 -35.04 4.24 -30.02
C GLU A 269 -34.49 3.06 -30.83
N TYR A 270 -33.55 3.32 -31.76
CA TYR A 270 -33.02 2.29 -32.67
C TYR A 270 -31.55 1.92 -32.40
N ARG A 271 -30.79 2.76 -31.68
CA ARG A 271 -29.41 2.46 -31.27
C ARG A 271 -29.01 3.25 -30.02
N VAL A 272 -28.48 2.58 -28.99
CA VAL A 272 -27.81 3.26 -27.86
C VAL A 272 -26.31 3.04 -27.98
N ASP A 273 -25.58 4.10 -28.31
CA ASP A 273 -24.12 4.08 -28.27
C ASP A 273 -23.68 4.24 -26.81
N THR A 274 -22.82 3.36 -26.33
CA THR A 274 -22.36 3.35 -24.94
C THR A 274 -20.84 3.39 -24.88
N GLU A 275 -20.30 4.49 -24.38
CA GLU A 275 -18.88 4.61 -24.07
C GLU A 275 -18.63 4.44 -22.57
N ARG A 276 -17.48 3.83 -22.24
CA ARG A 276 -17.04 3.55 -20.87
C ARG A 276 -15.58 3.94 -20.75
N GLU A 277 -15.32 4.94 -19.93
CA GLU A 277 -14.02 5.56 -19.73
C GLU A 277 -13.61 5.44 -18.26
N TYR A 278 -12.33 5.21 -18.03
CA TYR A 278 -11.74 5.06 -16.71
C TYR A 278 -10.62 6.10 -16.60
N LYS A 279 -10.82 7.16 -15.82
CA LYS A 279 -9.75 8.09 -15.45
C LYS A 279 -9.03 7.51 -14.23
N LYS A 280 -7.71 7.35 -14.33
CA LYS A 280 -6.87 6.78 -13.27
C LYS A 280 -5.75 7.75 -12.92
N ASN A 281 -5.61 8.02 -11.64
CA ASN A 281 -4.45 8.70 -11.07
C ASN A 281 -3.36 7.65 -10.74
N THR A 282 -2.09 7.96 -11.00
CA THR A 282 -0.99 7.03 -10.67
C THR A 282 -0.84 6.80 -9.17
N GLY A 283 -1.26 7.77 -8.35
CA GLY A 283 -0.72 7.94 -6.99
C GLY A 283 0.65 8.59 -7.04
N HIS A 284 1.24 8.82 -5.86
CA HIS A 284 2.52 9.52 -5.73
C HIS A 284 3.70 8.78 -6.38
N LEU A 285 4.45 9.51 -7.21
CA LEU A 285 5.64 9.04 -7.93
C LEU A 285 6.89 9.73 -7.40
N ASN A 286 7.95 8.95 -7.20
CA ASN A 286 9.29 9.48 -6.93
C ASN A 286 9.96 10.02 -8.21
N LYS A 287 11.12 10.66 -8.05
CA LYS A 287 11.88 11.32 -9.12
C LYS A 287 12.23 10.41 -10.31
N GLU A 288 12.52 9.14 -10.08
CA GLU A 288 12.89 8.19 -11.14
C GLU A 288 11.64 7.48 -11.70
N GLU A 289 10.65 7.17 -10.84
CA GLU A 289 9.33 6.68 -11.29
C GLU A 289 8.66 7.64 -12.28
N ARG A 290 8.64 8.96 -11.98
CA ARG A 290 8.05 9.96 -12.88
C ARG A 290 8.81 10.16 -14.19
N ARG A 291 10.07 9.72 -14.27
CA ARG A 291 10.87 9.74 -15.52
C ARG A 291 10.58 8.52 -16.37
N TRP A 292 10.62 7.34 -15.77
CA TRP A 292 10.28 6.07 -16.40
C TRP A 292 8.88 6.07 -16.97
N LEU A 293 7.88 6.57 -16.23
CA LEU A 293 6.50 6.62 -16.69
C LEU A 293 6.22 7.64 -17.81
N LEU A 294 7.18 8.50 -18.20
CA LEU A 294 7.01 9.28 -19.44
C LEU A 294 7.02 8.38 -20.68
N ASP A 295 7.61 7.19 -20.62
CA ASP A 295 7.63 6.19 -21.70
C ASP A 295 6.29 5.44 -21.86
N PHE A 296 5.45 5.44 -20.81
CA PHE A 296 4.10 4.86 -20.87
C PHE A 296 3.20 5.61 -21.86
N PHE A 297 3.17 6.95 -21.79
CA PHE A 297 2.23 7.76 -22.58
C PHE A 297 2.35 7.57 -24.10
N PRO A 298 3.55 7.60 -24.74
CA PRO A 298 3.69 7.31 -26.17
C PRO A 298 3.52 5.82 -26.55
N SER A 299 3.55 4.88 -25.60
CA SER A 299 3.47 3.44 -25.91
C SER A 299 2.17 3.05 -26.62
N LEU A 300 2.28 2.31 -27.74
CA LEU A 300 1.14 1.79 -28.50
C LEU A 300 0.59 0.45 -27.95
N GLY A 301 1.34 -0.20 -27.07
CA GLY A 301 1.02 -1.50 -26.47
C GLY A 301 0.74 -1.37 -24.99
N LYS A 302 -0.45 -0.89 -24.62
CA LYS A 302 -0.87 -0.71 -23.21
C LYS A 302 -1.85 -1.80 -22.76
N TYR A 303 -1.69 -2.27 -21.53
CA TYR A 303 -2.50 -3.33 -20.92
C TYR A 303 -2.76 -3.06 -19.44
N ILE A 304 -3.78 -3.70 -18.88
CA ILE A 304 -4.12 -3.65 -17.45
C ILE A 304 -4.47 -5.05 -16.93
N TYR A 305 -4.06 -5.38 -15.72
CA TYR A 305 -4.40 -6.64 -15.05
C TYR A 305 -5.79 -6.55 -14.39
N ILE A 306 -6.65 -7.55 -14.59
CA ILE A 306 -8.03 -7.54 -14.07
C ILE A 306 -8.42 -8.88 -13.41
N ASP A 307 -8.24 -8.93 -12.08
CA ASP A 307 -8.34 -10.08 -11.17
C ASP A 307 -7.36 -11.23 -11.45
N ASN A 308 -7.36 -11.79 -12.66
CA ASN A 308 -6.60 -12.99 -13.01
C ASN A 308 -6.17 -13.10 -14.48
N TYR A 309 -6.25 -12.01 -15.26
CA TYR A 309 -5.76 -11.95 -16.64
C TYR A 309 -5.37 -10.54 -17.07
N ILE A 310 -4.47 -10.44 -18.04
CA ILE A 310 -4.05 -9.17 -18.67
C ILE A 310 -5.00 -8.81 -19.83
N ARG A 311 -5.47 -7.56 -19.88
CA ARG A 311 -6.37 -7.04 -20.94
C ARG A 311 -5.79 -5.79 -21.60
N ARG A 312 -5.84 -5.70 -22.94
CA ARG A 312 -5.36 -4.52 -23.68
C ARG A 312 -6.28 -3.30 -23.44
N ILE A 313 -5.66 -2.13 -23.25
CA ILE A 313 -6.34 -0.84 -23.10
C ILE A 313 -5.89 0.13 -24.19
N VAL A 314 -6.71 1.16 -24.42
CA VAL A 314 -6.39 2.35 -25.21
C VAL A 314 -6.52 3.55 -24.29
N VAL A 315 -5.42 4.25 -24.04
CA VAL A 315 -5.44 5.57 -23.40
C VAL A 315 -5.98 6.58 -24.41
N THR A 316 -6.97 7.35 -24.01
CA THR A 316 -7.68 8.34 -24.84
C THR A 316 -7.33 9.78 -24.50
N ASP A 317 -6.84 10.01 -23.28
CA ASP A 317 -6.42 11.33 -22.77
C ASP A 317 -5.41 11.14 -21.62
N SER A 318 -4.53 12.11 -21.37
CA SER A 318 -3.54 12.03 -20.29
C SER A 318 -2.90 13.37 -19.94
N ASP A 319 -2.82 13.68 -18.65
CA ASP A 319 -1.97 14.73 -18.09
C ASP A 319 -0.69 14.09 -17.51
N ALA A 320 0.44 14.41 -18.14
CA ALA A 320 1.79 13.98 -17.76
C ALA A 320 2.67 15.17 -17.34
N SER A 321 2.07 16.29 -16.92
CA SER A 321 2.79 17.46 -16.41
C SER A 321 3.25 17.25 -14.96
N TYR A 322 4.36 17.90 -14.57
CA TYR A 322 4.79 17.98 -13.17
C TYR A 322 5.70 19.19 -12.92
N GLU A 323 5.56 19.83 -11.76
CA GLU A 323 6.51 20.84 -11.28
C GLU A 323 7.81 20.16 -10.81
N ALA A 324 8.96 20.56 -11.34
CA ALA A 324 10.23 19.90 -11.05
C ALA A 324 10.67 20.01 -9.57
N LYS A 325 10.19 21.05 -8.87
CA LYS A 325 10.42 21.32 -7.44
C LYS A 325 9.45 20.58 -6.52
N GLU A 326 8.25 20.24 -6.99
CA GLU A 326 7.24 19.59 -6.17
C GLU A 326 7.50 18.08 -6.09
N LEU A 327 7.39 17.58 -4.86
CA LEU A 327 7.46 16.17 -4.51
C LEU A 327 6.53 15.93 -3.31
N PRO A 328 5.66 14.90 -3.34
CA PRO A 328 5.45 13.96 -4.45
C PRO A 328 4.67 14.58 -5.62
N SER A 329 4.94 14.10 -6.84
CA SER A 329 4.16 14.40 -8.05
C SER A 329 3.39 13.15 -8.51
N ASN A 330 2.31 13.30 -9.26
CA ASN A 330 1.50 12.22 -9.84
C ASN A 330 1.15 12.54 -11.30
N PHE A 331 0.62 11.54 -12.02
CA PHE A 331 0.08 11.71 -13.38
C PHE A 331 -1.35 11.17 -13.46
N GLU A 332 -2.09 11.61 -14.47
CA GLU A 332 -3.47 11.18 -14.74
C GLU A 332 -3.65 10.69 -16.18
N PHE A 333 -4.41 9.63 -16.37
CA PHE A 333 -4.77 9.16 -17.72
C PHE A 333 -6.18 8.58 -17.77
N THR A 334 -6.87 8.84 -18.88
CA THR A 334 -8.17 8.26 -19.19
C THR A 334 -7.98 7.13 -20.19
N PHE A 335 -8.59 5.96 -19.93
CA PHE A 335 -8.50 4.81 -20.82
C PHE A 335 -9.85 4.11 -21.03
N LYS A 336 -9.93 3.34 -22.13
CA LYS A 336 -10.99 2.37 -22.40
C LYS A 336 -10.39 1.00 -22.75
N TYR A 337 -11.14 -0.08 -22.55
CA TYR A 337 -10.71 -1.42 -22.98
C TYR A 337 -10.71 -1.49 -24.51
N ALA A 338 -9.65 -2.06 -25.11
CA ALA A 338 -9.51 -2.13 -26.56
C ALA A 338 -10.60 -2.99 -27.24
N ASP A 339 -11.17 -3.93 -26.50
CA ASP A 339 -12.24 -4.84 -26.90
C ASP A 339 -13.61 -4.48 -26.26
N ALA A 340 -13.81 -3.23 -25.84
CA ALA A 340 -15.04 -2.77 -25.19
C ALA A 340 -16.29 -3.05 -26.04
N ARG A 341 -17.37 -3.45 -25.37
CA ARG A 341 -18.71 -3.67 -25.93
C ARG A 341 -19.76 -3.04 -25.01
N PRO A 342 -20.94 -2.63 -25.53
CA PRO A 342 -21.98 -1.98 -24.71
C PRO A 342 -22.55 -2.89 -23.63
N TYR A 343 -22.51 -4.21 -23.82
CA TYR A 343 -23.01 -5.20 -22.87
C TYR A 343 -22.39 -5.05 -21.47
N LEU A 344 -23.21 -5.29 -20.45
CA LEU A 344 -22.81 -5.27 -19.05
C LEU A 344 -22.10 -6.57 -18.66
N ASN A 345 -21.00 -6.49 -17.91
CA ASN A 345 -20.23 -7.65 -17.44
C ASN A 345 -19.98 -7.56 -15.92
N LEU A 346 -21.05 -7.73 -15.13
CA LEU A 346 -20.95 -7.83 -13.67
C LEU A 346 -20.36 -9.20 -13.28
N ARG A 347 -19.16 -9.20 -12.68
CA ARG A 347 -18.54 -10.43 -12.14
C ARG A 347 -19.33 -10.93 -10.93
N ARG A 348 -19.50 -12.25 -10.81
CA ARG A 348 -20.19 -12.93 -9.70
C ARG A 348 -19.24 -13.92 -9.00
N ASN A 349 -18.14 -13.41 -8.46
CA ASN A 349 -17.15 -14.21 -7.75
C ASN A 349 -17.51 -14.28 -6.26
N ALA A 350 -17.36 -15.45 -5.63
CA ALA A 350 -17.82 -15.71 -4.25
C ALA A 350 -16.97 -15.06 -3.15
N VAL A 351 -15.73 -14.66 -3.47
CA VAL A 351 -14.83 -13.86 -2.62
C VAL A 351 -14.08 -12.89 -3.55
N PRO A 352 -13.99 -11.58 -3.24
CA PRO A 352 -13.15 -10.66 -4.00
C PRO A 352 -11.67 -10.96 -3.74
N ALA A 353 -10.86 -11.07 -4.79
CA ALA A 353 -9.41 -11.30 -4.64
C ALA A 353 -8.72 -10.17 -3.83
N LYS A 354 -9.26 -8.95 -3.90
CA LYS A 354 -8.82 -7.78 -3.11
C LYS A 354 -9.17 -7.84 -1.62
N MET A 355 -10.02 -8.79 -1.18
CA MET A 355 -10.46 -8.93 0.20
C MET A 355 -9.61 -9.91 1.03
N MET A 356 -8.55 -10.48 0.43
CA MET A 356 -7.46 -11.07 1.21
C MET A 356 -6.42 -9.99 1.49
N ASP A 357 -6.37 -9.52 2.74
CA ASP A 357 -5.24 -8.78 3.31
C ASP A 357 -4.04 -9.71 3.40
N ILE A 358 -3.39 -9.98 2.25
CA ILE A 358 -2.09 -10.65 2.19
C ILE A 358 -1.04 -9.61 2.60
N LYS A 359 -0.95 -9.38 3.91
CA LYS A 359 0.19 -8.69 4.48
C LYS A 359 1.46 -9.39 4.02
N VAL A 360 2.31 -8.66 3.31
CA VAL A 360 3.71 -9.01 3.20
C VAL A 360 4.25 -9.07 4.64
N PRO A 361 5.08 -10.06 5.00
CA PRO A 361 5.64 -10.10 6.34
C PRO A 361 6.36 -8.78 6.64
N GLU A 362 5.89 -8.06 7.67
CA GLU A 362 6.69 -7.03 8.30
C GLU A 362 8.05 -7.65 8.67
N LEU A 363 9.12 -6.86 8.65
CA LEU A 363 10.50 -7.30 8.93
C LEU A 363 10.67 -7.61 10.42
N GLY A 364 9.99 -8.67 10.87
CA GLY A 364 9.52 -8.87 12.24
C GLY A 364 8.97 -10.28 12.49
N SER A 365 9.64 -11.31 11.96
CA SER A 365 9.58 -12.72 12.38
C SER A 365 8.19 -13.31 12.74
N PHE A 366 7.33 -13.54 11.75
CA PHE A 366 6.14 -14.40 11.91
C PHE A 366 6.17 -15.60 10.96
N THR A 367 6.29 -16.81 11.51
CA THR A 367 6.25 -18.06 10.72
C THR A 367 4.81 -18.41 10.36
N ILE A 368 4.42 -18.18 9.10
CA ILE A 368 3.19 -18.74 8.54
C ILE A 368 3.35 -20.27 8.50
N ALA A 369 2.46 -21.00 9.18
CA ALA A 369 2.45 -22.46 9.10
C ALA A 369 1.98 -22.89 7.70
N PRO A 370 2.69 -23.81 7.02
CA PRO A 370 2.35 -24.23 5.66
C PRO A 370 0.99 -24.94 5.63
N ARG A 371 0.23 -24.73 4.56
CA ARG A 371 -1.12 -25.29 4.40
C ARG A 371 -1.00 -26.78 4.06
N LEU A 372 -1.98 -27.58 4.49
CA LEU A 372 -1.97 -29.05 4.35
C LEU A 372 -1.91 -29.56 2.89
N VAL A 373 -2.06 -28.66 1.90
CA VAL A 373 -1.95 -28.93 0.46
C VAL A 373 -0.52 -28.81 -0.09
N GLU A 374 0.39 -28.16 0.65
CA GLU A 374 1.77 -27.89 0.25
C GLU A 374 2.72 -29.08 0.51
N PHE A 375 2.28 -30.06 1.32
CA PHE A 375 2.98 -31.33 1.50
C PHE A 375 2.77 -32.27 0.30
N GLN A 376 3.85 -32.75 -0.31
CA GLN A 376 3.75 -33.84 -1.28
C GLN A 376 3.17 -35.09 -0.62
N ARG A 377 2.14 -35.67 -1.26
CA ARG A 377 1.59 -36.98 -0.88
C ARG A 377 2.59 -38.08 -1.21
N LEU A 378 3.45 -38.41 -0.24
CA LEU A 378 4.34 -39.56 -0.31
C LEU A 378 3.53 -40.85 -0.54
N ASN A 379 3.78 -41.52 -1.66
CA ASN A 379 3.37 -42.91 -1.81
C ASN A 379 4.11 -43.74 -0.74
N LEU A 380 3.35 -44.46 0.08
CA LEU A 380 3.87 -45.17 1.26
C LEU A 380 4.95 -46.19 0.85
N SER A 381 6.20 -45.87 1.18
CA SER A 381 7.36 -46.76 1.04
C SER A 381 7.95 -47.05 2.42
N GLY A 382 8.66 -48.17 2.57
CA GLY A 382 9.04 -48.73 3.87
C GLY A 382 9.85 -47.82 4.81
N GLY A 383 10.44 -46.73 4.31
CA GLY A 383 11.16 -45.73 5.10
C GLY A 383 10.32 -44.57 5.65
N ALA A 384 9.02 -44.50 5.35
CA ALA A 384 8.15 -43.44 5.87
C ALA A 384 7.98 -43.56 7.39
N LEU A 385 8.40 -42.53 8.13
CA LEU A 385 8.36 -42.47 9.60
C LEU A 385 7.06 -41.84 10.11
N PHE A 386 6.48 -42.44 11.14
CA PHE A 386 5.25 -42.03 11.81
C PHE A 386 5.53 -41.79 13.30
N PRO A 387 5.13 -40.64 13.88
CA PRO A 387 5.20 -40.43 15.31
C PRO A 387 4.18 -41.32 16.04
N VAL A 388 4.64 -42.06 17.04
CA VAL A 388 3.82 -42.95 17.88
C VAL A 388 4.19 -42.72 19.34
N GLN A 389 3.20 -42.38 20.15
CA GLN A 389 3.32 -42.34 21.60
C GLN A 389 2.82 -43.66 22.18
N ASN A 390 3.58 -44.25 23.11
CA ASN A 390 3.09 -45.34 23.96
C ASN A 390 2.21 -44.72 25.06
N PRO A 391 0.97 -45.18 25.31
CA PRO A 391 0.08 -44.60 26.32
C PRO A 391 0.58 -44.68 27.77
N TYR A 392 1.75 -45.28 28.01
CA TYR A 392 2.46 -45.33 29.30
C TYR A 392 3.86 -44.71 29.26
N ALA A 393 4.14 -43.84 28.29
CA ALA A 393 5.39 -43.07 28.20
C ALA A 393 5.14 -41.62 27.74
N ASP A 394 5.73 -40.67 28.46
CA ASP A 394 5.56 -39.23 28.18
C ASP A 394 6.40 -38.75 26.97
N GLU A 395 7.28 -39.60 26.44
CA GLU A 395 8.13 -39.31 25.26
C GLU A 395 7.56 -39.90 23.96
N TRP A 396 7.45 -39.05 22.93
CA TRP A 396 7.04 -39.45 21.58
C TRP A 396 8.19 -40.11 20.84
N ASN A 397 7.93 -41.27 20.23
CA ASN A 397 8.89 -42.02 19.41
C ASN A 397 8.45 -42.02 17.94
N VAL A 398 9.32 -42.53 17.04
CA VAL A 398 9.01 -42.71 15.61
C VAL A 398 9.18 -44.16 15.19
N THR A 399 8.26 -44.66 14.36
CA THR A 399 8.28 -46.00 13.76
C THR A 399 8.09 -45.92 12.25
N THR A 400 8.45 -46.94 11.49
CA THR A 400 8.26 -46.95 10.03
C THR A 400 6.94 -47.60 9.62
N ILE A 401 6.43 -47.28 8.43
CA ILE A 401 5.27 -48.00 7.85
C ILE A 401 5.55 -49.50 7.69
N ALA A 402 6.81 -49.90 7.47
CA ALA A 402 7.21 -51.30 7.46
C ALA A 402 6.99 -51.94 8.84
N ALA A 403 7.51 -51.35 9.92
CA ALA A 403 7.33 -51.86 11.28
C ALA A 403 5.85 -51.87 11.73
N ILE A 404 5.00 -50.96 11.22
CA ILE A 404 3.55 -50.99 11.44
C ILE A 404 2.91 -52.18 10.70
N ILE A 405 3.32 -52.46 9.46
CA ILE A 405 2.85 -53.64 8.70
C ILE A 405 3.32 -54.92 9.37
N ASP A 406 4.60 -55.02 9.77
CA ASP A 406 5.17 -56.17 10.46
C ASP A 406 4.43 -56.46 11.78
N PHE A 407 4.11 -55.42 12.57
CA PHE A 407 3.29 -55.56 13.78
C PHE A 407 1.85 -56.03 13.48
N ILE A 408 1.23 -55.52 12.41
CA ILE A 408 -0.12 -55.99 11.99
C ILE A 408 -0.07 -57.45 11.53
N VAL A 409 0.97 -57.86 10.81
CA VAL A 409 1.20 -59.26 10.43
C VAL A 409 1.42 -60.12 11.67
N GLU A 410 2.27 -59.71 12.61
CA GLU A 410 2.55 -60.43 13.86
C GLU A 410 1.28 -60.59 14.72
N VAL A 411 0.42 -59.58 14.78
CA VAL A 411 -0.88 -59.62 15.49
C VAL A 411 -1.87 -60.55 14.76
N LEU A 412 -1.88 -60.55 13.43
CA LEU A 412 -2.71 -61.47 12.65
C LEU A 412 -2.24 -62.93 12.81
N GLU A 413 -0.93 -63.20 12.73
CA GLU A 413 -0.33 -64.52 12.98
C GLU A 413 -0.60 -65.01 14.40
N LYS A 414 -0.47 -64.14 15.42
CA LYS A 414 -0.81 -64.48 16.82
C LYS A 414 -2.30 -64.69 17.08
N SER A 415 -3.18 -64.19 16.21
CA SER A 415 -4.64 -64.38 16.31
C SER A 415 -5.16 -65.58 15.50
N TYR A 416 -4.37 -66.12 14.56
CA TYR A 416 -4.74 -67.29 13.75
C TYR A 416 -4.17 -68.61 14.31
N SER A 417 -4.81 -69.14 15.35
CA SER A 417 -4.39 -70.39 16.00
C SER A 417 -4.74 -71.65 15.17
N ALA A 418 -3.77 -72.16 14.40
CA ALA A 418 -3.96 -73.30 13.49
C ALA A 418 -2.89 -74.43 13.60
N ASN A 419 -2.98 -75.23 14.66
CA ASN A 419 -2.49 -76.63 14.80
C ASN A 419 -1.09 -77.07 14.28
N GLY A 420 -0.21 -77.40 15.24
CA GLY A 420 0.93 -78.34 15.07
C GLY A 420 2.32 -77.69 14.87
N GLY A 421 3.44 -78.32 15.26
CA GLY A 421 3.59 -79.53 16.08
C GLY A 421 5.02 -80.12 16.13
N ILE A 422 5.51 -80.42 17.34
CA ILE A 422 6.60 -81.37 17.70
C ILE A 422 8.06 -81.08 17.26
N GLY A 423 8.90 -80.74 18.25
CA GLY A 423 10.37 -80.94 18.26
C GLY A 423 11.23 -79.79 17.70
N HIS A 424 12.53 -79.66 18.03
CA HIS A 424 13.38 -80.40 19.00
C HIS A 424 14.60 -79.53 19.44
N THR A 425 15.43 -80.04 20.36
CA THR A 425 16.54 -79.34 21.07
C THR A 425 17.76 -79.02 20.16
N HIS A 426 18.74 -78.17 20.53
CA HIS A 426 19.29 -77.81 21.86
C HIS A 426 19.49 -76.27 22.06
N ASP A 427 20.44 -75.61 22.76
CA ASP A 427 21.77 -75.94 23.33
C ASP A 427 22.10 -75.30 24.70
N ASN A 428 21.41 -74.25 25.17
CA ASN A 428 21.75 -73.46 26.39
C ASN A 428 21.61 -74.21 27.75
N PHE A 429 21.71 -75.53 27.76
CA PHE A 429 21.42 -76.41 28.90
C PHE A 429 22.49 -76.38 30.01
N SER A 430 23.71 -75.92 29.73
CA SER A 430 24.81 -75.88 30.70
C SER A 430 24.79 -74.63 31.60
N LEU A 431 24.60 -73.44 31.01
CA LEU A 431 24.73 -72.16 31.74
C LEU A 431 23.55 -71.88 32.69
N LEU A 432 22.38 -72.47 32.42
CA LEU A 432 21.17 -72.28 33.23
C LEU A 432 21.08 -73.22 34.45
N GLN A 433 21.97 -74.20 34.60
CA GLN A 433 22.03 -75.08 35.78
C GLN A 433 22.96 -74.57 36.90
N SER A 434 23.82 -73.59 36.63
CA SER A 434 24.86 -73.14 37.56
C SER A 434 24.53 -71.86 38.36
N LEU A 435 23.44 -71.16 38.00
CA LEU A 435 22.98 -69.97 38.71
C LEU A 435 21.98 -70.35 39.83
N SER A 436 22.28 -69.94 41.07
CA SER A 436 21.37 -70.08 42.21
C SER A 436 21.35 -68.80 43.05
N LEU A 437 20.20 -68.54 43.68
CA LEU A 437 19.99 -67.41 44.58
C LEU A 437 19.82 -67.93 46.01
N LEU A 438 20.60 -67.40 46.96
CA LEU A 438 20.41 -67.68 48.38
C LEU A 438 20.58 -66.41 49.21
N ASN A 439 19.55 -66.09 50.01
CA ASN A 439 19.51 -64.93 50.92
C ASN A 439 19.97 -63.61 50.27
N GLY A 440 19.53 -63.34 49.04
CA GLY A 440 19.79 -62.09 48.31
C GLY A 440 21.14 -61.99 47.57
N TYR A 441 21.95 -63.06 47.55
CA TYR A 441 23.23 -63.06 46.83
C TYR A 441 23.22 -64.03 45.65
N LEU A 442 23.83 -63.58 44.53
CA LEU A 442 24.32 -64.46 43.47
C LEU A 442 25.57 -65.20 43.97
N LEU A 443 25.65 -66.49 43.64
CA LEU A 443 26.77 -67.37 43.96
C LEU A 443 27.42 -67.86 42.67
N GLU A 444 28.74 -67.77 42.60
CA GLU A 444 29.55 -68.46 41.59
C GLU A 444 30.37 -69.54 42.31
N ASN A 445 30.26 -70.79 41.87
CA ASN A 445 30.98 -71.94 42.44
C ASN A 445 30.95 -71.98 44.00
N GLY A 446 29.77 -71.76 44.57
CA GLY A 446 29.52 -71.76 46.03
C GLY A 446 30.06 -70.54 46.80
N ASN A 447 30.77 -69.62 46.15
CA ASN A 447 31.32 -68.43 46.78
C ASN A 447 30.39 -67.22 46.63
N LYS A 448 30.26 -66.42 47.70
CA LYS A 448 29.60 -65.12 47.63
C LYS A 448 30.46 -64.12 46.86
N ILE A 449 29.92 -63.56 45.79
CA ILE A 449 30.57 -62.50 45.01
C ILE A 449 30.68 -61.25 45.90
N LYS A 450 31.91 -60.77 46.14
CA LYS A 450 32.19 -59.67 47.07
C LYS A 450 31.99 -58.29 46.42
N ALA A 451 30.80 -57.71 46.57
CA ALA A 451 30.65 -56.26 46.57
C ALA A 451 31.01 -55.73 47.97
N GLY A 452 32.00 -54.83 48.05
CA GLY A 452 32.47 -54.28 49.33
C GLY A 452 31.62 -53.12 49.88
N TYR A 453 32.05 -52.57 51.02
CA TYR A 453 31.57 -51.34 51.68
C TYR A 453 30.31 -51.39 52.59
N ALA A 454 29.69 -52.55 52.83
CA ALA A 454 28.53 -52.61 53.75
C ALA A 454 28.89 -52.47 55.26
N ASP A 455 29.97 -53.09 55.73
CA ASP A 455 30.14 -53.42 57.16
C ASP A 455 30.84 -52.34 58.03
N LYS A 456 30.88 -51.06 57.62
CA LYS A 456 31.64 -49.99 58.33
C LYS A 456 30.83 -48.79 58.84
N ALA A 457 29.51 -48.85 58.80
CA ALA A 457 28.65 -47.67 58.98
C ALA A 457 27.88 -47.56 60.33
N ARG A 458 28.25 -48.32 61.38
CA ARG A 458 27.35 -48.53 62.54
C ARG A 458 27.70 -47.86 63.89
N ASP A 459 28.90 -47.33 64.08
CA ASP A 459 29.36 -46.74 65.36
C ASP A 459 29.62 -45.23 65.25
N LEU A 460 28.56 -44.41 65.17
CA LEU A 460 28.62 -42.95 65.31
C LEU A 460 27.36 -42.44 66.04
N GLU A 461 27.53 -41.63 67.10
CA GLU A 461 26.44 -41.18 67.98
C GLU A 461 25.37 -40.29 67.32
N ILE A 462 25.70 -39.68 66.18
CA ILE A 462 24.76 -38.98 65.30
C ILE A 462 24.83 -39.69 63.94
N PRO A 463 23.71 -40.02 63.28
CA PRO A 463 23.71 -40.62 61.95
C PRO A 463 24.63 -39.89 60.96
N VAL A 464 25.17 -40.64 60.00
CA VAL A 464 25.93 -40.04 58.89
C VAL A 464 24.97 -39.34 57.91
N ASP A 465 23.76 -39.88 57.79
CA ASP A 465 22.70 -39.40 56.90
C ASP A 465 22.35 -37.92 57.13
N ASP A 466 22.23 -37.47 58.39
CA ASP A 466 21.85 -36.09 58.75
C ASP A 466 22.94 -35.04 58.43
N ARG A 467 24.05 -35.44 57.79
CA ARG A 467 25.18 -34.57 57.39
C ARG A 467 25.32 -34.40 55.88
N PHE A 468 24.47 -35.04 55.07
CA PHE A 468 24.50 -34.93 53.61
C PHE A 468 23.08 -34.96 53.02
N LEU A 469 22.78 -34.06 52.06
CA LEU A 469 21.51 -34.12 51.33
C LEU A 469 21.36 -35.46 50.59
N SER A 470 20.22 -36.11 50.81
CA SER A 470 19.90 -37.42 50.26
C SER A 470 19.73 -37.41 48.74
N LYS A 471 19.94 -38.58 48.14
CA LYS A 471 19.78 -38.84 46.70
C LYS A 471 18.64 -39.81 46.38
N LEU A 472 17.93 -40.31 47.40
CA LEU A 472 16.96 -41.41 47.28
C LEU A 472 15.60 -41.12 47.94
N LYS A 473 15.49 -40.01 48.68
CA LYS A 473 14.28 -39.49 49.33
C LYS A 473 14.31 -37.97 49.30
N SER A 474 13.15 -37.33 49.47
CA SER A 474 13.08 -35.88 49.70
C SER A 474 13.83 -35.50 50.98
N ASP A 475 14.52 -34.36 50.98
CA ASP A 475 15.42 -33.92 52.04
C ASP A 475 15.51 -32.38 52.06
N THR A 476 16.04 -31.77 53.12
CA THR A 476 16.04 -30.31 53.31
C THR A 476 17.27 -29.81 54.04
N ALA A 477 17.99 -28.88 53.41
CA ALA A 477 19.13 -28.19 54.02
C ALA A 477 18.65 -27.11 54.99
N HIS A 478 19.00 -27.26 56.27
CA HIS A 478 18.60 -26.33 57.33
C HIS A 478 19.57 -25.13 57.48
N GLY A 479 20.34 -24.80 56.44
CA GLY A 479 21.32 -23.71 56.44
C GLY A 479 21.83 -23.37 55.03
N LEU A 480 22.45 -22.19 54.89
CA LEU A 480 22.98 -21.68 53.62
C LEU A 480 24.03 -22.62 53.00
N ILE A 481 23.81 -23.07 51.76
CA ILE A 481 24.77 -23.88 50.99
C ILE A 481 25.42 -23.03 49.90
N THR A 482 26.73 -22.84 50.01
CA THR A 482 27.54 -22.08 49.04
C THR A 482 28.21 -23.03 48.03
N PHE A 483 27.65 -23.13 46.82
CA PHE A 483 28.18 -24.00 45.76
C PHE A 483 29.40 -23.39 45.05
N LEU A 484 30.60 -23.53 45.63
CA LEU A 484 31.88 -23.04 45.09
C LEU A 484 32.27 -23.54 43.66
N LYS A 485 31.46 -24.42 43.05
CA LYS A 485 31.62 -24.93 41.68
C LYS A 485 30.29 -25.02 40.89
N GLY A 486 29.21 -24.40 41.36
CA GLY A 486 27.90 -24.38 40.69
C GLY A 486 26.96 -25.57 40.99
N ILE A 487 25.76 -25.53 40.39
CA ILE A 487 24.65 -26.47 40.56
C ILE A 487 23.87 -26.64 39.24
N VAL A 488 23.20 -27.77 39.03
CA VAL A 488 22.41 -28.10 37.81
C VAL A 488 21.14 -28.90 38.19
N PHE A 489 20.02 -28.62 37.53
CA PHE A 489 18.72 -29.30 37.68
C PHE A 489 18.30 -29.91 36.32
N ARG A 490 17.40 -30.92 36.32
CA ARG A 490 17.09 -31.73 35.11
C ARG A 490 15.69 -31.59 34.52
N GLU A 491 14.67 -31.23 35.30
CA GLU A 491 13.28 -31.13 34.84
C GLU A 491 12.77 -29.71 35.02
N SER A 492 12.52 -29.30 36.27
CA SER A 492 12.22 -27.92 36.64
C SER A 492 12.99 -27.50 37.90
N LEU A 493 13.08 -26.19 38.13
CA LEU A 493 13.60 -25.61 39.36
C LEU A 493 12.46 -24.91 40.10
N THR A 494 11.65 -25.69 40.82
CA THR A 494 10.67 -25.17 41.79
C THR A 494 11.40 -24.63 43.02
N ALA A 495 11.94 -23.43 42.90
CA ALA A 495 12.73 -22.81 43.96
C ALA A 495 11.84 -22.19 45.05
N ILE A 496 12.07 -22.58 46.31
CA ILE A 496 11.85 -21.69 47.45
C ILE A 496 13.12 -20.84 47.59
N GLY A 497 13.29 -19.86 46.69
CA GLY A 497 14.44 -18.96 46.62
C GLY A 497 15.54 -19.39 45.64
N PHE A 498 15.90 -18.46 44.74
CA PHE A 498 17.08 -18.50 43.86
C PHE A 498 18.14 -17.50 44.35
N GLU A 499 19.41 -17.74 44.02
CA GLU A 499 20.37 -16.73 43.51
C GLU A 499 21.70 -17.44 43.12
N GLN A 500 22.56 -16.98 42.20
CA GLN A 500 22.58 -15.81 41.30
C GLN A 500 23.54 -16.15 40.11
N GLY A 501 23.26 -15.82 38.84
CA GLY A 501 24.17 -16.33 37.77
C GLY A 501 24.14 -15.89 36.28
N LEU A 502 23.27 -14.99 35.81
CA LEU A 502 23.31 -14.41 34.44
C LEU A 502 23.16 -15.38 33.23
N LYS A 503 22.04 -16.11 33.14
CA LYS A 503 21.18 -16.26 31.93
C LYS A 503 20.01 -17.20 32.24
N GLY A 504 18.77 -16.80 31.93
CA GLY A 504 17.57 -17.45 32.46
C GLY A 504 17.38 -17.13 33.95
N PHE A 505 16.51 -16.17 34.27
CA PHE A 505 16.13 -15.74 35.62
C PHE A 505 17.29 -15.41 36.60
N LYS A 506 17.59 -14.12 36.74
CA LYS A 506 18.45 -13.60 37.81
C LYS A 506 17.73 -12.49 38.57
N VAL A 507 17.52 -12.68 39.86
CA VAL A 507 17.27 -11.59 40.83
C VAL A 507 18.59 -11.21 41.50
N TRP A 508 18.79 -9.94 41.86
CA TRP A 508 19.88 -9.49 42.73
C TRP A 508 19.60 -8.12 43.35
N LEU A 509 20.28 -7.81 44.45
CA LEU A 509 20.43 -6.44 44.95
C LEU A 509 21.71 -5.81 44.40
N ASP A 510 21.67 -4.53 44.02
CA ASP A 510 22.88 -3.76 43.68
C ASP A 510 23.55 -3.12 44.91
N SER A 511 24.65 -2.39 44.70
CA SER A 511 25.42 -1.71 45.75
C SER A 511 24.66 -0.59 46.48
N TYR A 512 23.46 -0.23 46.02
CA TYR A 512 22.57 0.75 46.63
C TYR A 512 21.31 0.12 47.25
N GLY A 513 21.21 -1.22 47.24
CA GLY A 513 20.10 -1.97 47.82
C GLY A 513 18.88 -2.12 46.92
N LYS A 514 18.99 -1.81 45.62
CA LYS A 514 17.88 -1.88 44.67
C LYS A 514 17.75 -3.27 44.08
N ALA A 515 16.53 -3.78 43.96
CA ALA A 515 16.25 -5.11 43.40
C ALA A 515 16.14 -5.07 41.88
N HIS A 516 17.01 -5.83 41.21
CA HIS A 516 17.02 -6.05 39.76
C HIS A 516 16.52 -7.45 39.43
N GLY A 517 15.71 -7.58 38.39
CA GLY A 517 15.20 -8.86 37.88
C GLY A 517 15.39 -8.97 36.38
N GLN A 518 16.13 -9.99 35.93
CA GLN A 518 16.36 -10.29 34.51
C GLN A 518 15.73 -11.64 34.17
N ILE A 519 14.76 -11.65 33.25
CA ILE A 519 14.04 -12.84 32.78
C ILE A 519 13.82 -12.72 31.26
N ASP A 520 14.00 -13.83 30.54
CA ASP A 520 14.00 -13.83 29.07
C ASP A 520 12.60 -14.04 28.46
N TYR A 521 11.67 -14.67 29.20
CA TYR A 521 10.25 -14.81 28.87
C TYR A 521 9.42 -14.78 30.16
N LEU A 522 8.32 -14.03 30.20
CA LEU A 522 7.45 -13.86 31.37
C LEU A 522 5.99 -14.15 31.01
N GLU A 523 5.61 -15.42 31.05
CA GLU A 523 4.21 -15.83 30.90
C GLU A 523 3.47 -15.70 32.24
N VAL A 524 2.36 -14.96 32.25
CA VAL A 524 1.53 -14.75 33.44
C VAL A 524 0.11 -15.17 33.12
N LEU A 525 -0.31 -16.33 33.64
CA LEU A 525 -1.65 -16.92 33.47
C LEU A 525 -2.75 -16.16 34.27
N GLY A 526 -2.59 -14.85 34.45
CA GLY A 526 -3.37 -14.01 35.36
C GLY A 526 -3.14 -12.53 35.08
N LYS A 527 -2.68 -11.75 36.08
CA LYS A 527 -2.41 -10.31 35.95
C LYS A 527 -1.00 -9.96 36.46
N ALA A 528 -0.27 -9.16 35.69
CA ALA A 528 0.94 -8.46 36.14
C ALA A 528 0.63 -6.97 36.39
N ILE A 529 1.38 -6.33 37.28
CA ILE A 529 1.28 -4.90 37.63
C ILE A 529 2.69 -4.34 37.76
N PHE A 530 2.96 -3.19 37.15
CA PHE A 530 4.27 -2.54 37.13
C PHE A 530 4.13 -1.05 37.47
N ARG A 531 5.08 -0.47 38.22
CA ARG A 531 5.10 0.98 38.53
C ARG A 531 5.51 1.82 37.31
N SER A 532 6.32 1.26 36.42
CA SER A 532 6.60 1.76 35.07
C SER A 532 7.06 0.59 34.19
N LEU A 533 6.75 0.61 32.89
CA LEU A 533 7.15 -0.41 31.93
C LEU A 533 7.52 0.23 30.58
N GLN A 534 8.82 0.43 30.37
CA GLN A 534 9.36 0.79 29.07
C GLN A 534 9.38 -0.43 28.15
N VAL A 535 8.92 -0.26 26.91
CA VAL A 535 8.94 -1.28 25.84
C VAL A 535 9.16 -0.50 24.54
N ASP A 536 10.21 -0.84 23.81
CA ASP A 536 10.69 -0.07 22.66
C ASP A 536 10.13 -0.62 21.32
N GLU A 537 8.82 -0.93 21.29
CA GLU A 537 8.08 -1.41 20.11
C GLU A 537 6.61 -0.92 20.15
N TYR A 538 5.90 -0.98 19.02
CA TYR A 538 4.51 -0.50 18.88
C TYR A 538 3.53 -1.20 19.85
N LYS A 539 2.63 -0.42 20.46
CA LYS A 539 1.73 -0.89 21.53
C LYS A 539 0.27 -0.90 21.09
N HIS A 540 -0.40 -2.04 21.31
CA HIS A 540 -1.86 -2.07 21.39
C HIS A 540 -2.33 -1.35 22.68
N ILE A 541 -3.24 -0.40 22.54
CA ILE A 541 -3.83 0.36 23.66
C ILE A 541 -5.17 -0.30 24.02
N GLY A 542 -5.26 -0.88 25.22
CA GLY A 542 -6.45 -1.61 25.69
C GLY A 542 -7.39 -0.83 26.61
N GLY A 543 -7.26 0.50 26.65
CA GLY A 543 -8.02 1.40 27.52
C GLY A 543 -7.55 2.85 27.38
N ASN A 544 -8.22 3.79 28.04
CA ASN A 544 -8.02 5.21 27.77
C ASN A 544 -6.68 5.74 28.31
N ILE A 545 -5.97 6.54 27.49
CA ILE A 545 -4.82 7.35 27.91
C ILE A 545 -5.28 8.81 28.01
N VAL A 546 -5.07 9.45 29.15
CA VAL A 546 -5.40 10.86 29.37
C VAL A 546 -4.12 11.67 29.52
N LEU A 547 -3.98 12.73 28.73
CA LEU A 547 -2.89 13.70 28.79
C LEU A 547 -3.43 14.99 29.41
N SER A 548 -2.96 15.31 30.61
CA SER A 548 -3.46 16.43 31.41
C SER A 548 -2.38 17.00 32.34
N GLY A 549 -2.70 18.11 33.02
CA GLY A 549 -1.75 18.89 33.83
C GLY A 549 -1.39 18.31 35.21
N ALA A 550 -2.05 17.24 35.66
CA ALA A 550 -1.69 16.50 36.88
C ALA A 550 -2.25 15.07 36.84
N ASN A 551 -1.61 14.15 37.56
CA ASN A 551 -2.07 12.77 37.75
C ASN A 551 -1.58 12.22 39.10
N GLY A 552 -1.91 10.97 39.41
CA GLY A 552 -1.36 10.29 40.58
C GLY A 552 -1.88 8.86 40.74
N VAL A 553 -1.11 8.04 41.46
CA VAL A 553 -1.61 6.79 42.04
C VAL A 553 -1.80 7.03 43.53
N ILE A 554 -2.95 6.61 44.06
CA ILE A 554 -3.27 6.74 45.48
C ILE A 554 -2.68 5.54 46.22
N ASP A 555 -1.73 5.76 47.13
CA ASP A 555 -1.18 4.69 47.99
C ASP A 555 -2.16 4.33 49.11
N LYS A 556 -2.80 5.35 49.70
CA LYS A 556 -3.58 5.23 50.94
C LYS A 556 -4.65 6.31 51.02
N VAL A 557 -5.82 5.94 51.52
CA VAL A 557 -6.90 6.88 51.82
C VAL A 557 -7.21 6.91 53.31
N VAL A 558 -7.49 8.10 53.83
CA VAL A 558 -7.94 8.36 55.21
C VAL A 558 -9.16 9.27 55.14
N ARG A 559 -10.28 8.88 55.77
CA ARG A 559 -11.47 9.73 55.84
C ARG A 559 -11.18 10.94 56.74
N VAL A 560 -11.54 12.14 56.26
CA VAL A 560 -11.42 13.41 56.98
C VAL A 560 -12.75 14.16 56.94
N GLU A 561 -12.86 15.23 57.73
CA GLU A 561 -13.99 16.16 57.65
C GLU A 561 -13.98 16.85 56.27
N GLY A 562 -15.08 16.77 55.53
CA GLY A 562 -15.22 17.33 54.17
C GLY A 562 -14.59 16.51 53.03
N GLY A 563 -14.13 15.27 53.27
CA GLY A 563 -13.68 14.40 52.18
C GLY A 563 -12.81 13.19 52.54
N TRP A 564 -12.01 12.76 51.56
CA TRP A 564 -11.06 11.66 51.64
C TRP A 564 -9.63 12.18 51.39
N LYS A 565 -8.77 12.13 52.40
CA LYS A 565 -7.34 12.46 52.29
C LYS A 565 -6.61 11.29 51.63
N CYS A 566 -6.26 11.48 50.37
CA CYS A 566 -5.64 10.50 49.50
C CYS A 566 -4.14 10.81 49.37
N TYR A 567 -3.30 9.97 49.95
CA TYR A 567 -1.84 10.07 49.86
C TYR A 567 -1.37 9.57 48.49
N LEU A 568 -0.52 10.36 47.83
CA LEU A 568 -0.07 10.15 46.46
C LEU A 568 1.34 9.55 46.38
N HIS A 569 1.54 8.68 45.41
CA HIS A 569 2.75 7.87 45.18
C HIS A 569 3.95 8.66 44.61
N THR A 570 4.29 9.82 45.21
CA THR A 570 5.21 10.82 44.63
C THR A 570 6.70 10.57 44.86
N ASP A 571 7.10 9.41 45.38
CA ASP A 571 8.51 9.07 45.62
C ASP A 571 8.72 7.55 45.51
N ASP A 572 9.78 7.11 44.83
CA ASP A 572 10.16 5.70 44.69
C ASP A 572 11.45 5.32 45.43
N GLY A 573 12.09 6.26 46.13
CA GLY A 573 13.41 6.09 46.76
C GLY A 573 14.58 6.40 45.83
N GLU A 574 14.32 6.67 44.55
CA GLU A 574 15.30 7.13 43.55
C GLU A 574 14.96 8.53 43.01
N LYS A 575 13.67 8.84 42.90
CA LYS A 575 13.08 10.04 42.32
C LYS A 575 11.86 10.45 43.12
N ALA A 576 11.89 11.66 43.66
CA ALA A 576 10.71 12.36 44.12
C ALA A 576 10.15 13.24 42.99
N VAL A 577 8.83 13.23 42.80
CA VAL A 577 8.09 14.15 41.93
C VAL A 577 7.27 15.14 42.77
N THR A 578 6.93 16.29 42.20
CA THR A 578 6.04 17.27 42.83
C THR A 578 4.58 16.82 42.77
N ASN A 579 3.77 17.31 43.69
CA ASN A 579 2.32 17.14 43.65
C ASN A 579 1.73 18.30 42.82
N ASP A 580 1.48 18.08 41.53
CA ASP A 580 1.15 19.15 40.58
C ASP A 580 -0.35 19.50 40.54
N TRP A 581 -1.15 18.97 41.47
CA TRP A 581 -2.58 19.27 41.66
C TRP A 581 -2.79 20.66 42.30
N GLU A 582 -3.95 21.28 42.05
CA GLU A 582 -4.39 22.54 42.65
C GLU A 582 -5.81 22.39 43.25
N PRO A 583 -6.15 23.07 44.36
CA PRO A 583 -7.53 23.12 44.85
C PRO A 583 -8.50 23.64 43.77
N GLY A 584 -9.63 22.95 43.58
CA GLY A 584 -10.59 23.19 42.48
C GLY A 584 -10.41 22.27 41.27
N ASP A 585 -9.28 21.56 41.15
CA ASP A 585 -9.09 20.54 40.12
C ASP A 585 -10.13 19.42 40.23
N GLN A 586 -10.57 18.91 39.08
CA GLN A 586 -11.47 17.76 39.01
C GLN A 586 -10.66 16.48 38.81
N ALA A 587 -10.58 15.64 39.85
CA ALA A 587 -9.92 14.34 39.80
C ALA A 587 -10.88 13.28 39.25
N LEU A 588 -10.50 12.67 38.12
CA LEU A 588 -11.21 11.56 37.49
C LEU A 588 -10.47 10.24 37.76
N CYS A 589 -11.17 9.26 38.31
CA CYS A 589 -10.80 7.85 38.26
C CYS A 589 -11.86 7.08 37.46
N GLN A 590 -11.43 6.28 36.49
CA GLN A 590 -12.32 5.41 35.72
C GLN A 590 -11.61 4.12 35.33
N THR A 591 -12.29 2.99 35.47
CA THR A 591 -11.77 1.67 35.09
C THR A 591 -12.82 0.91 34.27
N PHE A 592 -12.33 0.05 33.37
CA PHE A 592 -13.17 -0.63 32.39
C PHE A 592 -12.93 -2.14 32.38
N ASN A 593 -13.93 -2.89 31.91
CA ASN A 593 -13.88 -4.34 31.69
C ASN A 593 -13.59 -5.22 32.94
N ILE A 594 -13.75 -4.70 34.17
CA ILE A 594 -13.59 -5.50 35.39
C ILE A 594 -14.83 -6.40 35.58
N LYS A 595 -14.60 -7.72 35.58
CA LYS A 595 -15.63 -8.72 35.80
C LYS A 595 -15.90 -8.88 37.30
N ALA A 596 -16.91 -8.16 37.80
CA ALA A 596 -17.32 -8.23 39.20
C ALA A 596 -17.66 -9.67 39.65
N GLY A 597 -17.36 -9.98 40.91
CA GLY A 597 -17.67 -11.27 41.54
C GLY A 597 -16.63 -12.39 41.35
N VAL A 598 -15.46 -12.11 40.76
CA VAL A 598 -14.32 -13.07 40.71
C VAL A 598 -13.42 -12.96 41.95
N TYR A 599 -13.35 -11.77 42.55
CA TYR A 599 -12.64 -11.47 43.81
C TYR A 599 -13.46 -10.49 44.65
N GLU A 600 -13.31 -10.49 45.97
CA GLU A 600 -13.99 -9.53 46.86
C GLU A 600 -13.56 -8.09 46.55
N ASN A 601 -14.52 -7.16 46.58
CA ASN A 601 -14.33 -5.71 46.40
C ASN A 601 -13.69 -5.26 45.06
N VAL A 602 -13.67 -6.13 44.04
CA VAL A 602 -13.15 -5.82 42.69
C VAL A 602 -14.30 -5.60 41.70
N SER A 603 -14.75 -4.35 41.61
CA SER A 603 -15.64 -3.80 40.58
C SER A 603 -14.88 -2.82 39.67
N ASN A 604 -15.53 -2.29 38.62
CA ASN A 604 -15.07 -1.04 38.02
C ASN A 604 -15.21 0.08 39.09
N SER A 605 -14.14 0.82 39.38
CA SER A 605 -14.22 2.14 40.03
C SER A 605 -14.67 3.20 39.02
N TYR A 606 -15.56 4.12 39.43
CA TYR A 606 -15.77 5.42 38.81
C TYR A 606 -15.98 6.54 39.85
N TYR A 607 -15.21 7.62 39.74
CA TYR A 607 -15.59 8.91 40.35
C TYR A 607 -14.95 10.08 39.60
N TRP A 608 -15.64 11.22 39.59
CA TRP A 608 -15.14 12.48 39.06
C TRP A 608 -15.54 13.58 40.05
N ARG A 609 -14.59 13.99 40.90
CA ARG A 609 -14.82 14.84 42.10
C ARG A 609 -13.77 15.94 42.21
N VAL A 610 -14.11 17.05 42.87
CA VAL A 610 -13.14 18.14 43.13
C VAL A 610 -12.12 17.79 44.21
N VAL A 611 -10.89 18.24 43.99
CA VAL A 611 -9.81 18.32 44.98
C VAL A 611 -9.99 19.60 45.80
N ALA A 612 -10.25 19.44 47.10
CA ALA A 612 -10.47 20.54 48.04
C ALA A 612 -9.16 21.09 48.66
N GLU A 613 -8.16 20.23 48.87
CA GLU A 613 -6.88 20.57 49.50
C GLU A 613 -5.75 19.79 48.81
N VAL A 614 -4.54 20.36 48.76
CA VAL A 614 -3.33 19.74 48.19
C VAL A 614 -2.15 19.92 49.15
N GLY A 615 -1.49 18.81 49.50
CA GLY A 615 -0.28 18.79 50.30
C GLY A 615 0.95 18.32 49.51
N GLN A 616 2.03 19.09 49.55
CA GLN A 616 3.34 18.66 49.05
C GLN A 616 4.01 17.69 50.05
N LYS A 617 4.89 16.81 49.57
CA LYS A 617 5.67 15.91 50.44
C LYS A 617 6.58 16.70 51.38
N THR A 618 6.59 16.32 52.65
CA THR A 618 7.44 16.90 53.69
C THR A 618 8.30 15.81 54.36
N ALA A 619 9.11 16.18 55.36
CA ALA A 619 9.88 15.23 56.17
C ALA A 619 9.03 14.38 57.14
N THR A 620 7.74 14.71 57.32
CA THR A 620 6.84 14.07 58.31
C THR A 620 5.50 13.62 57.74
N GLU A 621 5.13 14.05 56.54
CA GLU A 621 3.90 13.67 55.85
C GLU A 621 4.16 13.53 54.34
N GLU A 622 3.62 12.47 53.74
CA GLU A 622 3.67 12.21 52.30
C GLU A 622 2.80 13.21 51.52
N ALA A 623 3.03 13.36 50.21
CA ALA A 623 2.16 14.21 49.39
C ALA A 623 0.72 13.67 49.40
N TYR A 624 -0.27 14.56 49.35
CA TYR A 624 -1.67 14.19 49.37
C TYR A 624 -2.57 15.16 48.61
N ILE A 625 -3.77 14.70 48.31
CA ILE A 625 -4.92 15.54 47.96
C ILE A 625 -6.09 15.19 48.88
N VAL A 626 -7.01 16.12 49.12
CA VAL A 626 -8.32 15.80 49.71
C VAL A 626 -9.37 15.86 48.61
N ILE A 627 -9.98 14.72 48.28
CA ILE A 627 -11.12 14.66 47.36
C ILE A 627 -12.39 14.91 48.16
N THR A 628 -13.26 15.82 47.73
CA THR A 628 -14.42 16.25 48.54
C THR A 628 -15.59 15.26 48.51
N ASP A 629 -16.27 15.13 49.65
CA ASP A 629 -17.53 14.39 49.80
C ASP A 629 -18.78 15.25 49.58
N ASP A 630 -18.64 16.55 49.32
CA ASP A 630 -19.75 17.41 48.92
C ASP A 630 -20.23 17.05 47.51
N ASP A 631 -21.45 16.51 47.43
CA ASP A 631 -22.09 16.08 46.19
C ASP A 631 -22.47 17.24 45.25
N THR A 632 -22.26 18.50 45.66
CA THR A 632 -22.28 19.70 44.80
C THR A 632 -21.10 19.71 43.81
N TYR A 633 -19.96 19.09 44.18
CA TYR A 633 -18.70 19.15 43.41
C TYR A 633 -18.25 17.77 42.92
N ARG A 634 -19.19 17.04 42.31
CA ARG A 634 -18.95 15.78 41.58
C ARG A 634 -19.72 15.71 40.28
N ASP A 635 -19.38 14.75 39.42
CA ASP A 635 -20.33 14.27 38.41
C ASP A 635 -21.63 13.77 39.08
N GLN A 636 -22.77 14.19 38.55
CA GLN A 636 -24.10 13.80 38.99
C GLN A 636 -24.83 12.91 37.96
N SER A 637 -24.17 12.57 36.84
CA SER A 637 -24.73 11.68 35.80
C SER A 637 -24.55 10.20 36.12
N VAL A 638 -23.55 9.84 36.92
CA VAL A 638 -23.28 8.47 37.40
C VAL A 638 -23.03 8.46 38.91
N ASP A 639 -23.42 7.37 39.60
CA ASP A 639 -23.01 7.14 40.98
C ASP A 639 -21.47 7.12 41.09
N ASN A 640 -20.94 7.89 42.05
CA ASN A 640 -19.51 8.06 42.27
C ASN A 640 -19.05 7.22 43.48
N ASP A 641 -18.10 6.31 43.26
CA ASP A 641 -17.44 5.50 44.29
C ASP A 641 -16.65 6.36 45.31
N GLU A 642 -16.27 5.74 46.44
CA GLU A 642 -15.25 6.30 47.35
C GLU A 642 -13.83 6.01 46.82
N PRO A 643 -12.89 6.99 46.88
CA PRO A 643 -11.47 6.76 46.56
C PRO A 643 -10.83 5.68 47.44
N LYS A 644 -9.95 4.85 46.86
CA LYS A 644 -9.24 3.77 47.55
C LYS A 644 -7.77 3.66 47.11
N GLY A 645 -6.98 2.95 47.94
CA GLY A 645 -5.59 2.64 47.60
C GLY A 645 -5.50 1.76 46.35
N GLY A 646 -4.62 2.13 45.43
CA GLY A 646 -4.46 1.51 44.11
C GLY A 646 -5.26 2.17 42.98
N ASP A 647 -6.12 3.15 43.25
CA ASP A 647 -6.75 3.95 42.20
C ASP A 647 -5.72 4.82 41.47
N ASN A 648 -5.91 4.97 40.16
CA ASN A 648 -5.15 5.88 39.30
C ASN A 648 -6.06 7.05 38.91
N ILE A 649 -5.64 8.27 39.25
CA ILE A 649 -6.39 9.50 39.06
C ILE A 649 -5.69 10.43 38.07
N VAL A 650 -6.48 11.11 37.25
CA VAL A 650 -6.02 12.11 36.29
C VAL A 650 -6.79 13.41 36.44
N LEU A 651 -6.12 14.53 36.25
CA LEU A 651 -6.79 15.83 36.11
C LEU A 651 -7.68 15.79 34.86
N CYS A 652 -8.96 16.08 35.04
CA CYS A 652 -9.93 16.15 33.95
C CYS A 652 -10.85 17.34 34.19
N GLY A 653 -10.33 18.57 34.00
CA GLY A 653 -11.08 19.80 34.23
C GLY A 653 -10.78 20.49 35.57
N HIS A 654 -11.34 21.68 35.75
CA HIS A 654 -11.17 22.50 36.96
C HIS A 654 -12.48 23.27 37.23
N ASN A 655 -13.03 23.17 38.44
CA ASN A 655 -14.43 23.52 38.71
C ASN A 655 -14.63 25.00 39.05
N THR A 656 -15.37 25.73 38.21
CA THR A 656 -15.61 27.17 38.39
C THR A 656 -16.59 27.52 39.51
N LEU A 657 -17.47 26.59 39.93
CA LEU A 657 -18.34 26.80 41.09
C LEU A 657 -17.53 26.72 42.39
N TRP A 658 -16.55 25.81 42.44
CA TRP A 658 -15.59 25.73 43.55
C TRP A 658 -14.78 27.02 43.68
N ASP A 659 -14.24 27.54 42.57
CA ASP A 659 -13.55 28.83 42.53
C ASP A 659 -14.42 29.95 43.13
N ILE A 660 -15.68 30.08 42.68
CA ILE A 660 -16.63 31.09 43.17
C ILE A 660 -16.89 30.94 44.67
N ALA A 661 -17.12 29.72 45.16
CA ALA A 661 -17.39 29.44 46.56
C ALA A 661 -16.20 29.78 47.48
N HIS A 662 -14.96 29.65 46.97
CA HIS A 662 -13.73 29.89 47.72
C HIS A 662 -13.08 31.25 47.43
N GLY A 663 -13.75 32.14 46.69
CA GLY A 663 -13.30 33.51 46.42
C GLY A 663 -12.14 33.61 45.42
N VAL A 664 -11.93 32.59 44.59
CA VAL A 664 -10.95 32.56 43.51
C VAL A 664 -11.59 33.14 42.23
N GLU A 665 -10.80 33.82 41.39
CA GLU A 665 -11.30 34.30 40.09
C GLU A 665 -11.46 33.13 39.11
N PRO A 666 -12.67 32.83 38.58
CA PRO A 666 -12.92 31.65 37.73
C PRO A 666 -12.22 31.64 36.36
N THR A 667 -11.39 32.64 36.08
CA THR A 667 -10.54 32.71 34.87
C THR A 667 -9.13 32.14 35.12
N LYS A 668 -8.67 32.15 36.39
CA LYS A 668 -7.30 31.88 36.83
C LYS A 668 -6.78 30.52 36.35
N TYR A 669 -7.59 29.47 36.56
CA TYR A 669 -7.21 28.08 36.27
C TYR A 669 -7.74 27.55 34.93
N ARG A 670 -8.16 28.42 34.00
CA ARG A 670 -8.61 28.02 32.64
C ARG A 670 -7.65 27.15 31.85
N HIS A 671 -6.36 27.18 32.17
CA HIS A 671 -5.35 26.31 31.57
C HIS A 671 -5.49 24.84 32.02
N ARG A 672 -6.04 24.59 33.23
CA ARG A 672 -6.34 23.26 33.79
C ARG A 672 -7.66 22.66 33.31
N MET A 673 -8.52 23.47 32.67
CA MET A 673 -9.82 23.08 32.09
C MET A 673 -9.71 22.41 30.70
N ASN A 674 -8.57 21.81 30.35
CA ASN A 674 -8.31 21.25 29.02
C ASN A 674 -7.71 19.85 29.16
N VAL A 675 -8.11 18.92 28.30
CA VAL A 675 -7.65 17.52 28.37
C VAL A 675 -7.59 16.90 26.98
N THR A 676 -6.60 16.04 26.74
CA THR A 676 -6.55 15.19 25.54
C THR A 676 -6.73 13.74 25.97
N MET A 677 -7.65 13.02 25.34
CA MET A 677 -7.88 11.60 25.58
C MET A 677 -7.61 10.79 24.31
N ILE A 678 -6.90 9.68 24.44
CA ILE A 678 -6.89 8.60 23.45
C ILE A 678 -7.77 7.51 24.05
N THR A 679 -8.93 7.23 23.45
CA THR A 679 -9.88 6.24 23.97
C THR A 679 -9.94 5.02 23.06
N THR A 680 -10.38 3.87 23.59
CA THR A 680 -10.59 2.67 22.77
C THR A 680 -11.90 1.98 23.13
N SER A 681 -12.89 2.09 22.25
CA SER A 681 -14.19 1.41 22.38
C SER A 681 -14.23 0.13 21.54
N LYS A 682 -15.14 -0.79 21.88
CA LYS A 682 -15.36 -2.04 21.13
C LYS A 682 -16.23 -1.85 19.87
N GLU A 683 -16.78 -0.66 19.68
CA GLU A 683 -17.82 -0.37 18.68
C GLU A 683 -17.34 0.62 17.61
N GLU A 684 -16.50 1.59 17.99
CA GLU A 684 -15.95 2.63 17.08
C GLU A 684 -14.42 2.50 16.89
N GLY A 685 -13.76 1.69 17.72
CA GLY A 685 -12.32 1.47 17.71
C GLY A 685 -11.55 2.47 18.57
N GLY A 686 -10.36 2.86 18.11
CA GLY A 686 -9.53 3.88 18.76
C GLY A 686 -9.91 5.30 18.32
N THR A 687 -10.06 6.21 19.27
CA THR A 687 -10.28 7.65 19.01
C THR A 687 -9.24 8.52 19.69
N ILE A 688 -9.04 9.74 19.16
CA ILE A 688 -8.24 10.79 19.81
C ILE A 688 -9.10 12.04 19.91
N GLU A 689 -9.37 12.49 21.14
CA GLU A 689 -10.25 13.61 21.44
C GLU A 689 -9.52 14.69 22.23
N VAL A 690 -9.75 15.95 21.90
CA VAL A 690 -9.22 17.11 22.65
C VAL A 690 -10.39 17.96 23.11
N TYR A 691 -10.50 18.15 24.42
CA TYR A 691 -11.54 18.92 25.08
C TYR A 691 -10.97 20.21 25.69
N ARG A 692 -11.78 21.26 25.71
CA ARG A 692 -11.47 22.56 26.34
C ARG A 692 -12.63 23.05 27.18
N ASN A 693 -12.36 23.93 28.14
CA ASN A 693 -13.39 24.55 28.99
C ASN A 693 -14.22 23.50 29.76
N ILE A 694 -13.56 22.46 30.27
CA ILE A 694 -14.13 21.47 31.20
C ILE A 694 -14.22 22.13 32.59
N HIS A 695 -15.29 22.90 32.81
CA HIS A 695 -15.57 23.60 34.07
C HIS A 695 -16.67 22.93 34.90
N ASP A 696 -17.53 22.16 34.24
CA ASP A 696 -18.45 21.19 34.81
C ASP A 696 -17.95 19.77 34.47
N PHE A 697 -18.51 18.77 35.15
CA PHE A 697 -18.12 17.37 35.00
C PHE A 697 -18.74 16.76 33.74
N SER A 698 -18.43 17.31 32.57
CA SER A 698 -18.99 16.89 31.29
C SER A 698 -17.93 16.78 30.19
N LEU A 699 -17.98 15.69 29.42
CA LEU A 699 -17.25 15.52 28.16
C LEU A 699 -18.30 15.35 27.06
N ASN A 700 -18.40 16.31 26.14
CA ASN A 700 -19.47 16.34 25.15
C ASN A 700 -19.07 17.08 23.86
N LYS A 701 -19.90 16.98 22.81
CA LYS A 701 -19.61 17.57 21.49
C LYS A 701 -19.54 19.11 21.48
N GLY A 702 -20.00 19.79 22.53
CA GLY A 702 -19.89 21.24 22.69
C GLY A 702 -18.56 21.70 23.30
N ASN A 703 -17.85 20.82 24.03
CA ASN A 703 -16.55 21.13 24.63
C ASN A 703 -15.36 20.36 24.00
N ALA A 704 -15.64 19.37 23.14
CA ALA A 704 -14.67 18.80 22.20
C ALA A 704 -14.29 19.80 21.08
N ILE A 705 -12.99 19.98 20.83
CA ILE A 705 -12.45 20.83 19.76
C ILE A 705 -11.81 20.02 18.61
N PHE A 706 -11.47 18.76 18.87
CA PHE A 706 -10.90 17.80 17.93
C PHE A 706 -11.37 16.40 18.32
N HIS A 707 -11.77 15.61 17.34
CA HIS A 707 -12.09 14.19 17.47
C HIS A 707 -11.61 13.47 16.21
N LEU A 708 -10.70 12.52 16.34
CA LEU A 708 -10.24 11.62 15.28
C LEU A 708 -10.75 10.21 15.59
N SER A 709 -11.34 9.56 14.60
CA SER A 709 -11.84 8.17 14.67
C SER A 709 -11.49 7.38 13.41
N SER A 710 -11.89 6.11 13.37
CA SER A 710 -11.79 5.25 12.20
C SER A 710 -12.74 5.63 11.05
N ASP A 711 -13.85 6.31 11.34
CA ASP A 711 -14.82 6.79 10.36
C ASP A 711 -14.46 8.19 9.83
N LYS A 712 -14.33 9.16 10.73
CA LYS A 712 -14.18 10.60 10.39
C LYS A 712 -13.32 11.36 11.40
N ILE A 713 -12.75 12.47 10.93
CA ILE A 713 -12.12 13.51 11.76
C ILE A 713 -13.09 14.69 11.84
N TYR A 714 -13.43 15.11 13.05
CA TYR A 714 -14.17 16.33 13.34
C TYR A 714 -13.23 17.35 13.99
N MET A 715 -13.18 18.56 13.44
CA MET A 715 -12.34 19.65 13.95
C MET A 715 -13.20 20.91 14.08
N ASN A 716 -13.13 21.59 15.23
CA ASN A 716 -13.79 22.87 15.39
C ASN A 716 -13.01 23.95 14.63
N SER A 717 -13.62 24.54 13.60
CA SER A 717 -12.97 25.53 12.72
C SER A 717 -12.46 26.78 13.44
N ARG A 718 -13.06 27.16 14.57
CA ARG A 718 -12.57 28.26 15.43
C ARG A 718 -11.20 27.96 16.07
N HIS A 719 -10.77 26.70 16.02
CA HIS A 719 -9.54 26.18 16.63
C HIS A 719 -8.62 25.48 15.62
N PHE A 720 -8.90 25.62 14.32
CA PHE A 720 -8.08 25.09 13.23
C PHE A 720 -7.69 26.21 12.26
N GLU A 721 -6.39 26.44 12.12
CA GLU A 721 -5.78 27.40 11.20
C GLU A 721 -4.84 26.63 10.26
N TRP A 722 -4.86 26.97 8.97
CA TRP A 722 -3.84 26.48 8.04
C TRP A 722 -2.56 27.30 8.22
N VAL A 723 -1.39 26.68 8.03
CA VAL A 723 -0.11 27.38 7.97
C VAL A 723 0.44 27.24 6.56
N SER A 724 0.63 28.37 5.88
CA SER A 724 1.20 28.48 4.54
C SER A 724 2.71 28.14 4.56
N SER A 725 3.30 27.89 3.39
CA SER A 725 4.72 27.54 3.24
C SER A 725 5.69 28.68 3.57
N ASP A 726 5.19 29.92 3.63
CA ASP A 726 5.85 31.13 4.12
C ASP A 726 5.71 31.33 5.65
N GLY A 727 4.86 30.53 6.31
CA GLY A 727 4.54 30.63 7.74
C GLY A 727 3.32 31.50 8.08
N GLU A 728 2.64 32.11 7.10
CA GLU A 728 1.38 32.83 7.36
C GLU A 728 0.26 31.90 7.80
N ARG A 729 -0.56 32.38 8.74
CA ARG A 729 -1.73 31.65 9.24
C ARG A 729 -2.97 32.02 8.44
N ILE A 730 -3.45 31.07 7.63
CA ILE A 730 -4.64 31.24 6.80
C ILE A 730 -5.86 30.75 7.60
N PRO A 731 -6.87 31.61 7.84
CA PRO A 731 -8.08 31.20 8.55
C PRO A 731 -8.94 30.25 7.72
N ASN A 732 -9.55 29.27 8.38
CA ASN A 732 -10.44 28.32 7.73
C ASN A 732 -11.80 28.97 7.39
N VAL A 733 -12.15 29.03 6.11
CA VAL A 733 -13.42 29.60 5.62
C VAL A 733 -14.44 28.49 5.42
N LEU A 734 -15.50 28.45 6.24
CA LEU A 734 -16.55 27.44 6.14
C LEU A 734 -17.79 27.97 5.40
N TYR A 735 -18.16 27.37 4.27
CA TYR A 735 -19.47 27.63 3.67
C TYR A 735 -20.59 26.96 4.49
N ARG A 736 -21.66 27.72 4.78
CA ARG A 736 -22.76 27.31 5.67
C ARG A 736 -24.12 27.18 4.98
N GLY A 737 -24.20 27.47 3.69
CA GLY A 737 -25.47 27.54 2.95
C GLY A 737 -26.12 28.93 3.02
N ASP A 738 -27.43 28.96 2.82
CA ASP A 738 -28.20 30.21 2.75
C ASP A 738 -28.34 30.89 4.12
N TRP A 739 -28.15 32.21 4.15
CA TRP A 739 -28.44 33.04 5.32
C TRP A 739 -29.96 33.21 5.48
N THR A 740 -30.44 33.25 6.72
CA THR A 740 -31.86 33.49 7.03
C THR A 740 -32.02 34.49 8.18
N PRO A 741 -33.13 35.25 8.25
CA PRO A 741 -33.38 36.15 9.37
C PRO A 741 -33.37 35.42 10.71
N GLY A 742 -32.39 35.75 11.56
CA GLY A 742 -32.13 35.06 12.84
C GLY A 742 -30.87 34.18 12.84
N THR A 743 -30.22 33.96 11.69
CA THR A 743 -28.87 33.37 11.61
C THR A 743 -27.88 34.28 12.35
N VAL A 744 -27.17 33.71 13.33
CA VAL A 744 -26.00 34.32 13.97
C VAL A 744 -24.75 33.62 13.44
N ALA A 745 -23.90 34.35 12.73
CA ALA A 745 -22.72 33.80 12.07
C ALA A 745 -21.45 33.95 12.92
N ALA A 746 -20.64 32.88 12.99
CA ALA A 746 -19.31 32.92 13.61
C ALA A 746 -18.26 33.51 12.65
N LYS A 747 -17.09 33.90 13.18
CA LYS A 747 -16.04 34.50 12.37
C LYS A 747 -15.52 33.51 11.31
N TYR A 748 -15.33 34.00 10.10
CA TYR A 748 -14.94 33.26 8.90
C TYR A 748 -15.96 32.21 8.40
N GLU A 749 -17.19 32.22 8.91
CA GLU A 749 -18.29 31.54 8.21
C GLU A 749 -18.72 32.33 6.97
N ALA A 750 -18.91 31.60 5.88
CA ALA A 750 -19.36 32.09 4.58
C ALA A 750 -20.82 31.65 4.33
N TRP A 751 -21.71 32.62 4.15
CA TRP A 751 -23.15 32.42 4.00
C TRP A 751 -23.64 33.02 2.67
N TYR A 752 -24.55 32.35 1.97
CA TYR A 752 -25.15 32.89 0.74
C TYR A 752 -26.34 33.79 1.05
N HIS A 753 -26.34 35.01 0.51
CA HIS A 753 -27.46 35.96 0.63
C HIS A 753 -27.50 36.91 -0.57
N ALA A 754 -28.70 37.29 -1.01
CA ALA A 754 -28.93 38.29 -2.06
C ALA A 754 -28.06 38.14 -3.33
N GLY A 755 -27.76 36.91 -3.76
CA GLY A 755 -26.94 36.64 -4.95
C GLY A 755 -25.42 36.67 -4.73
N GLY A 756 -24.94 36.68 -3.50
CA GLY A 756 -23.51 36.62 -3.18
C GLY A 756 -23.21 35.73 -1.97
N THR A 757 -21.96 35.30 -1.86
CA THR A 757 -21.42 34.61 -0.68
C THR A 757 -20.68 35.61 0.20
N TRP A 758 -21.06 35.68 1.46
CA TRP A 758 -20.62 36.69 2.43
C TRP A 758 -19.88 36.05 3.59
N LEU A 759 -18.68 36.53 3.87
CA LEU A 759 -17.83 36.08 4.97
C LEU A 759 -18.04 36.97 6.19
N SER A 760 -18.37 36.40 7.34
CA SER A 760 -18.41 37.15 8.60
C SER A 760 -16.99 37.45 9.08
N LEU A 761 -16.71 38.70 9.45
CA LEU A 761 -15.42 39.16 9.96
C LEU A 761 -15.33 39.15 11.49
N VAL A 762 -16.44 38.90 12.19
CA VAL A 762 -16.55 38.85 13.65
C VAL A 762 -17.34 37.62 14.10
N ASP A 763 -17.13 37.21 15.35
CA ASP A 763 -17.98 36.23 16.01
C ASP A 763 -19.32 36.85 16.41
N ASP A 764 -20.32 36.01 16.67
CA ASP A 764 -21.67 36.40 17.14
C ASP A 764 -22.38 37.44 16.24
N ASN A 765 -22.16 37.34 14.92
CA ASN A 765 -22.65 38.30 13.94
C ASN A 765 -24.12 38.02 13.57
N ALA A 766 -25.05 38.75 14.19
CA ALA A 766 -26.48 38.71 13.91
C ALA A 766 -26.97 39.74 12.86
N ASP A 767 -26.07 40.49 12.21
CA ASP A 767 -26.44 41.50 11.21
C ASP A 767 -26.74 40.84 9.85
N GLU A 768 -27.61 41.45 9.04
CA GLU A 768 -27.90 40.99 7.68
C GLU A 768 -26.69 41.20 6.73
N PRO A 769 -26.28 40.20 5.92
CA PRO A 769 -25.18 40.33 4.97
C PRO A 769 -25.43 41.40 3.91
N THR A 770 -24.66 42.49 3.98
CA THR A 770 -24.85 43.72 3.19
C THR A 770 -23.51 44.40 2.92
N GLU A 771 -23.35 45.12 1.81
CA GLU A 771 -22.10 45.86 1.50
C GLU A 771 -21.86 47.03 2.46
N GLN A 772 -22.90 47.45 3.19
CA GLN A 772 -22.88 48.54 4.15
C GLN A 772 -22.51 48.07 5.57
N SER A 773 -22.56 46.77 5.88
CA SER A 773 -22.20 46.26 7.21
C SER A 773 -20.69 46.01 7.32
N PRO A 774 -19.97 46.67 8.24
CA PRO A 774 -18.53 46.46 8.43
C PRO A 774 -18.20 45.09 9.06
N LYS A 775 -19.21 44.31 9.46
CA LYS A 775 -19.05 42.94 9.97
C LYS A 775 -19.02 41.89 8.86
N TRP A 776 -19.43 42.24 7.65
CA TRP A 776 -19.52 41.31 6.51
C TRP A 776 -18.54 41.72 5.40
N LYS A 777 -17.92 40.72 4.76
CA LYS A 777 -17.13 40.89 3.54
C LYS A 777 -17.73 40.06 2.43
N LYS A 778 -18.09 40.68 1.30
CA LYS A 778 -18.46 39.95 0.08
C LYS A 778 -17.26 39.10 -0.35
N TYR A 779 -17.39 37.78 -0.29
CA TYR A 779 -16.32 36.80 -0.52
C TYR A 779 -16.33 36.33 -1.99
N ALA A 780 -17.53 36.05 -2.49
CA ALA A 780 -17.81 35.90 -3.91
C ALA A 780 -19.14 36.59 -4.22
N ALA A 781 -19.29 37.13 -5.43
CA ALA A 781 -20.60 37.43 -5.98
C ALA A 781 -20.98 36.28 -6.93
N LYS A 782 -22.28 36.05 -7.17
CA LYS A 782 -22.68 35.63 -8.52
C LYS A 782 -22.15 36.71 -9.45
N GLY A 783 -21.31 36.35 -10.42
CA GLY A 783 -20.83 37.32 -11.40
C GLY A 783 -22.00 38.01 -12.10
N GLU A 784 -21.84 39.29 -12.43
CA GLU A 784 -22.67 39.91 -13.47
C GLU A 784 -22.62 39.03 -14.71
N ASP A 785 -23.79 38.82 -15.33
CA ASP A 785 -24.14 37.49 -15.84
C ASP A 785 -23.08 36.85 -16.73
N GLY A 786 -22.78 35.58 -16.44
CA GLY A 786 -22.04 34.71 -17.35
C GLY A 786 -22.81 34.64 -18.67
N THR A 787 -22.41 35.47 -19.63
CA THR A 787 -23.23 35.86 -20.77
C THR A 787 -23.75 34.64 -21.51
N SER A 788 -25.07 34.52 -21.61
CA SER A 788 -25.71 33.44 -22.35
C SER A 788 -25.18 33.49 -23.80
N PRO A 789 -24.45 32.47 -24.27
CA PRO A 789 -23.50 32.66 -25.37
C PRO A 789 -24.20 33.13 -26.64
N TYR A 790 -23.70 34.23 -27.21
CA TYR A 790 -24.14 34.72 -28.52
C TYR A 790 -23.83 33.66 -29.57
N THR A 791 -24.87 33.00 -30.07
CA THR A 791 -24.77 31.82 -30.92
C THR A 791 -25.44 32.11 -32.25
N VAL A 792 -24.71 31.97 -33.36
CA VAL A 792 -25.24 32.17 -34.72
C VAL A 792 -25.50 30.80 -35.33
N THR A 793 -26.74 30.51 -35.71
CA THR A 793 -27.12 29.30 -36.44
C THR A 793 -27.49 29.69 -37.87
N ILE A 794 -26.85 29.05 -38.86
CA ILE A 794 -27.14 29.26 -40.28
C ILE A 794 -27.98 28.10 -40.78
N LEU A 795 -29.20 28.40 -41.26
CA LEU A 795 -30.12 27.41 -41.83
C LEU A 795 -30.45 27.74 -43.29
N SER A 796 -30.77 26.70 -44.04
CA SER A 796 -31.27 26.82 -45.41
C SER A 796 -32.80 26.87 -45.41
N GLU A 797 -33.41 27.82 -46.12
CA GLU A 797 -34.87 27.88 -46.27
C GLU A 797 -35.46 26.63 -46.98
N SER A 798 -34.64 25.90 -47.74
CA SER A 798 -35.05 24.65 -48.39
C SER A 798 -34.81 23.40 -47.52
N GLY A 799 -34.32 23.56 -46.28
CA GLY A 799 -34.04 22.46 -45.36
C GLY A 799 -32.84 21.58 -45.73
N GLY A 800 -32.15 21.85 -46.85
CA GLY A 800 -30.99 21.11 -47.32
C GLY A 800 -29.82 22.03 -47.71
N ASN A 801 -28.60 21.50 -47.65
CA ASN A 801 -27.33 22.22 -47.86
C ASN A 801 -26.63 21.90 -49.20
N ILE A 802 -27.38 21.41 -50.19
CA ILE A 802 -26.86 20.97 -51.50
C ILE A 802 -27.41 21.89 -52.60
N ILE A 803 -26.53 22.40 -53.47
CA ILE A 803 -26.90 23.11 -54.70
C ILE A 803 -26.55 22.22 -55.90
N HIS A 804 -27.47 22.08 -56.86
CA HIS A 804 -27.20 21.37 -58.11
C HIS A 804 -26.43 22.27 -59.10
N ASN A 805 -25.36 21.73 -59.66
CA ASN A 805 -24.38 22.44 -60.48
C ASN A 805 -25.03 23.12 -61.71
N GLY A 806 -24.78 24.42 -61.90
CA GLY A 806 -25.16 25.22 -63.06
C GLY A 806 -26.63 25.66 -63.19
N GLN A 807 -27.54 25.28 -62.27
CA GLN A 807 -28.95 25.73 -62.30
C GLN A 807 -29.61 25.96 -60.92
N GLY A 808 -28.91 25.74 -59.80
CA GLY A 808 -29.47 25.90 -58.46
C GLY A 808 -29.13 27.23 -57.77
N ALA A 809 -29.95 27.60 -56.79
CA ALA A 809 -29.62 28.61 -55.78
C ALA A 809 -30.17 28.18 -54.42
N ILE A 810 -29.49 28.57 -53.35
CA ILE A 810 -29.87 28.33 -51.96
C ILE A 810 -30.05 29.66 -51.24
N VAL A 811 -30.98 29.73 -50.30
CA VAL A 811 -31.12 30.88 -49.40
C VAL A 811 -30.68 30.46 -48.01
N LEU A 812 -29.64 31.13 -47.50
CA LEU A 812 -29.14 30.93 -46.14
C LEU A 812 -29.66 32.06 -45.26
N VAL A 813 -30.16 31.69 -44.08
CA VAL A 813 -30.64 32.60 -43.04
C VAL A 813 -29.81 32.38 -41.79
N ALA A 814 -29.24 33.46 -41.25
CA ALA A 814 -28.60 33.47 -39.95
C ALA A 814 -29.63 33.85 -38.87
N THR A 815 -29.75 33.01 -37.85
CA THR A 815 -30.50 33.29 -36.63
C THR A 815 -29.50 33.44 -35.48
N VAL A 816 -29.66 34.49 -34.68
CA VAL A 816 -28.75 34.86 -33.59
C VAL A 816 -29.48 34.71 -32.27
N PHE A 817 -28.91 33.91 -31.37
CA PHE A 817 -29.45 33.66 -30.04
C PHE A 817 -28.55 34.27 -28.97
N HIS A 818 -29.15 34.75 -27.88
CA HIS A 818 -28.45 35.06 -26.62
C HIS A 818 -28.96 34.06 -25.55
N GLY A 819 -28.27 32.91 -25.46
CA GLY A 819 -28.80 31.73 -24.79
C GLY A 819 -29.88 31.03 -25.61
N GLU A 820 -31.06 30.83 -25.02
CA GLU A 820 -32.22 30.25 -25.71
C GLU A 820 -33.09 31.32 -26.42
N ASN A 821 -32.83 32.61 -26.20
CA ASN A 821 -33.61 33.71 -26.77
C ASN A 821 -33.12 34.07 -28.17
N ASP A 822 -33.96 33.90 -29.20
CA ASP A 822 -33.72 34.48 -30.53
C ASP A 822 -33.81 36.02 -30.45
N ILE A 823 -32.71 36.69 -30.81
CA ILE A 823 -32.57 38.15 -30.82
C ILE A 823 -32.43 38.71 -32.25
N THR A 824 -32.57 37.87 -33.29
CA THR A 824 -32.27 38.21 -34.70
C THR A 824 -33.05 39.45 -35.17
N THR A 825 -34.29 39.60 -34.72
CA THR A 825 -35.18 40.73 -35.07
C THR A 825 -34.79 42.07 -34.44
N GLY A 826 -33.91 42.08 -33.43
CA GLY A 826 -33.34 43.30 -32.85
C GLY A 826 -32.11 43.82 -33.60
N LEU A 827 -31.43 42.95 -34.35
CA LEU A 827 -30.16 43.25 -35.01
C LEU A 827 -30.38 43.95 -36.36
N GLN A 828 -29.53 44.93 -36.65
CA GLN A 828 -29.60 45.74 -37.86
C GLN A 828 -28.85 45.07 -39.02
N PRO A 829 -29.26 45.27 -40.30
CA PRO A 829 -28.63 44.60 -41.43
C PRO A 829 -27.12 44.82 -41.56
N PHE A 830 -26.62 45.97 -41.09
CA PHE A 830 -25.19 46.28 -41.15
C PHE A 830 -24.32 45.38 -40.25
N GLN A 831 -24.90 44.81 -39.19
CA GLN A 831 -24.19 43.97 -38.22
C GLN A 831 -23.84 42.59 -38.77
N PHE A 832 -24.49 42.13 -39.84
CA PHE A 832 -24.25 40.82 -40.46
C PHE A 832 -23.24 40.92 -41.60
N SER A 833 -22.17 40.15 -41.53
CA SER A 833 -21.16 40.02 -42.59
C SER A 833 -21.00 38.56 -42.97
N TRP A 834 -21.18 38.22 -44.24
CA TRP A 834 -21.05 36.86 -44.73
C TRP A 834 -19.70 36.64 -45.40
N GLU A 835 -19.07 35.50 -45.09
CA GLU A 835 -17.80 35.09 -45.67
C GLU A 835 -17.93 33.76 -46.40
N ILE A 836 -17.12 33.56 -47.45
CA ILE A 836 -17.04 32.30 -48.20
C ILE A 836 -15.59 31.81 -48.26
N GLN A 837 -15.42 30.49 -48.27
CA GLN A 837 -14.16 29.82 -48.53
C GLN A 837 -14.37 28.81 -49.66
N THR A 838 -13.94 29.18 -50.88
CA THR A 838 -13.89 28.30 -52.07
C THR A 838 -12.50 27.75 -52.33
N GLY A 839 -11.47 28.25 -51.62
CA GLY A 839 -10.07 27.95 -51.88
C GLY A 839 -9.44 28.86 -52.94
N ASN A 840 -10.09 29.97 -53.27
CA ASN A 840 -9.60 30.99 -54.20
C ASN A 840 -9.63 32.34 -53.48
N ALA A 841 -8.52 32.71 -52.86
CA ALA A 841 -8.44 33.88 -51.98
C ALA A 841 -8.89 35.20 -52.64
N ASP A 842 -8.65 35.40 -53.94
CA ASP A 842 -9.09 36.60 -54.67
C ASP A 842 -10.62 36.62 -54.84
N PHE A 843 -11.23 35.48 -55.16
CA PHE A 843 -12.68 35.35 -55.24
C PHE A 843 -13.33 35.45 -53.87
N ASP A 844 -12.80 34.75 -52.87
CA ASP A 844 -13.28 34.69 -51.51
C ASP A 844 -13.28 36.11 -50.90
N THR A 845 -12.16 36.84 -50.99
CA THR A 845 -12.05 38.25 -50.57
C THR A 845 -13.06 39.15 -51.29
N ALA A 846 -13.15 39.03 -52.62
CA ALA A 846 -14.08 39.84 -53.40
C ALA A 846 -15.55 39.51 -53.12
N TRP A 847 -15.88 38.27 -52.74
CA TRP A 847 -17.23 37.82 -52.41
C TRP A 847 -17.64 38.29 -51.02
N SER A 848 -16.80 38.10 -50.00
CA SER A 848 -17.07 38.58 -48.63
C SER A 848 -17.21 40.11 -48.59
N THR A 849 -16.42 40.83 -49.39
CA THR A 849 -16.54 42.30 -49.54
C THR A 849 -17.90 42.73 -50.11
N ARG A 850 -18.55 41.90 -50.96
CA ARG A 850 -19.91 42.18 -51.48
C ARG A 850 -21.03 41.81 -50.50
N HIS A 851 -20.76 40.95 -49.53
CA HIS A 851 -21.75 40.43 -48.59
C HIS A 851 -21.49 40.86 -47.12
N LYS A 852 -20.65 41.88 -46.91
CA LYS A 852 -20.65 42.65 -45.66
C LYS A 852 -21.89 43.55 -45.60
N SER A 853 -22.53 43.59 -44.43
CA SER A 853 -23.63 44.51 -44.09
C SER A 853 -24.92 44.34 -44.92
N VAL A 854 -25.14 43.14 -45.49
CA VAL A 854 -26.33 42.80 -46.30
C VAL A 854 -27.50 42.23 -45.49
N GLY A 855 -27.34 42.06 -44.17
CA GLY A 855 -28.34 41.48 -43.27
C GLY A 855 -28.29 39.96 -43.14
N ASN A 856 -29.22 39.43 -42.36
CA ASN A 856 -29.20 38.04 -41.89
C ASN A 856 -29.62 36.99 -42.93
N ARG A 857 -29.70 37.34 -44.22
CA ARG A 857 -30.21 36.47 -45.28
C ARG A 857 -29.50 36.72 -46.60
N ILE A 858 -28.89 35.68 -47.18
CA ILE A 858 -28.21 35.74 -48.48
C ILE A 858 -28.74 34.67 -49.44
N THR A 859 -28.60 34.91 -50.74
CA THR A 859 -28.89 33.94 -51.79
C THR A 859 -27.59 33.58 -52.50
N VAL A 860 -27.17 32.32 -52.43
CA VAL A 860 -25.92 31.82 -53.04
C VAL A 860 -26.27 30.96 -54.24
N ARG A 861 -25.60 31.16 -55.37
CA ARG A 861 -25.91 30.47 -56.63
C ARG A 861 -24.91 29.36 -56.96
N ALA A 862 -25.34 28.41 -57.79
CA ALA A 862 -24.48 27.35 -58.30
C ALA A 862 -23.28 27.88 -59.11
N GLU A 863 -23.42 29.05 -59.74
CA GLU A 863 -22.33 29.73 -60.46
C GLU A 863 -21.21 30.27 -59.53
N GLU A 864 -21.47 30.37 -58.22
CA GLU A 864 -20.54 30.92 -57.23
C GLU A 864 -19.75 29.85 -56.45
N ILE A 865 -20.07 28.56 -56.62
CA ILE A 865 -19.46 27.45 -55.88
C ILE A 865 -18.84 26.43 -56.84
N ASN A 866 -17.53 26.25 -56.75
CA ASN A 866 -16.81 25.17 -57.45
C ASN A 866 -16.68 23.93 -56.54
N GLN A 867 -17.51 22.91 -56.78
CA GLN A 867 -17.59 21.63 -56.05
C GLN A 867 -18.05 21.73 -54.59
N LYS A 868 -17.37 22.53 -53.75
CA LYS A 868 -17.71 22.77 -52.34
C LYS A 868 -17.25 24.18 -51.94
N ALA A 869 -18.05 24.84 -51.10
CA ALA A 869 -17.64 26.00 -50.34
C ALA A 869 -17.99 25.80 -48.86
N GLN A 870 -17.29 26.49 -47.96
CA GLN A 870 -17.78 26.82 -46.63
C GLN A 870 -18.31 28.26 -46.65
N ILE A 871 -19.40 28.52 -45.93
CA ILE A 871 -20.02 29.85 -45.84
C ILE A 871 -20.36 30.13 -44.38
N ASP A 872 -19.83 31.22 -43.86
CA ASP A 872 -19.94 31.63 -42.46
C ASP A 872 -20.61 33.01 -42.36
N CYS A 873 -21.19 33.32 -41.20
CA CYS A 873 -21.84 34.60 -40.93
C CYS A 873 -21.32 35.18 -39.61
N ILE A 874 -20.58 36.28 -39.72
CA ILE A 874 -20.06 37.06 -38.60
C ILE A 874 -21.11 38.11 -38.21
N VAL A 875 -21.36 38.25 -36.91
CA VAL A 875 -22.33 39.22 -36.38
C VAL A 875 -21.63 40.18 -35.42
N GLU A 876 -21.53 41.45 -35.82
CA GLU A 876 -20.94 42.54 -35.03
C GLU A 876 -22.01 43.08 -34.05
N ILE A 877 -21.99 42.59 -32.80
CA ILE A 877 -22.86 43.08 -31.71
C ILE A 877 -22.06 44.07 -30.86
N ASP A 878 -22.39 45.36 -30.96
CA ASP A 878 -21.84 46.40 -30.08
C ASP A 878 -22.23 46.15 -28.61
N LYS A 879 -21.34 46.53 -27.68
CA LYS A 879 -21.52 46.38 -26.22
C LYS A 879 -21.97 47.69 -25.55
#